data_AF-A0A835YX40-F1
#
_entry.id   AF-A0A835YX40-F1
#
_cell.length_a   1.000
_cell.length_b   1.000
_cell.length_c   1.000
_cell.angle_alpha   90.00
_cell.angle_beta   90.00
_cell.angle_gamma   90.00
#
_symmetry.space_group_name_H-M   'P 1'
#
loop_
_entity.id
_entity.type
_entity.pdbx_description
1 polymer ?
#
loop_
_entity_poly.entity_id
_entity_poly.type
_entity_poly.pdbx_seq_one_letter_code
_entity_poly.pdbx_strand_id
1 'polypeptide(L)'
;MTLQAICAWLLLLVGANALPCVPAVQSVVVGGPGALTAAGLAQLVQCTGGSITAEWRAQVAIAEPVRIGFGTSLSIVGAAKPLAAVADGGGVSSLFAVPNGAVLLLNGLRLENGKAKGDSQGGAVTVEEGGELQANSCTFSGNTATYGGAIAALAGSTVTVTECLLTNSEAEFSGAIDTGKGATVSIIESQFIGNKASGNGGDVGGVMGSRIMINSSQFTGGAAVSQGGSLGIEGVLELYNSTFAGSKADSGGAIVGGPGSQLTVRLSHFVNTTANMFGGAIAMYGGLLNCTSSAFNGNQASELGGSVYGTADATVGVPAKMAMDDCTFAESTAGDGGGAVAASPSVLLATDCNFTRNGAAVRGGAVFVDNDSSAVLYDCILVKNGANEYGGGVYTKGSLISDSNVFHDNQGESLQLRAGKEGGAAYCAEESALQVISTNFTFNSATSGGALSAEGNVTCEDAVFTDNSADSGGSLFGNAGSIISLTNTALLNSWAVVSGGAIETTGALNLESCQCVNNTASTSGGSIHGNINSVLNFNSVTFSGSQASVGGAVAADGNLTCSNAEFLGNVGDRGGALSISAAHAASSVLSDSSFIGNTASKVAGALLLASPVSGSVTNCTFTNNTSITAGAVFIEVSTPMAFAIHNTTLVGNIATGGAGGGILQQGEELQVEVDEGTLVVGGNEGQCCYAGGEGDSLTSASCLDVSAGHSTGWPCCSRGEYIGKRDTSTHFSSSLEADGLSLTCLLCDPQTMDCGSAVGITTATLPLASGHWRESATTETIRDCWYPGACDGGVMELGATPDAYCATGYEGPYCALCQSGWIDLHGGHCVKKTPAVGLAGFVNRCSNNSVIHEYNIQRFDSGSSTAQEILRFRKIITQYVSITGVTLPLAYQQFLRWLDVVNLDVRWILSIGCFFRVNFYQKLLVTTLTPLVLVAVAVGACWALIRYSCEAGQLRRRVMHFSARRLHVFLVFTFVIFSGVSTCIFQTFACDFLAGTGEAYLRADYSLRCYTPQHDAFRIYAGAMILVYPIGIPALYAWVLWQHHRALEERRSGSSGSSAQEADLGAAATTEASSFLWKPYKERAYFWETIECFRRLALTSLLVFIVPGTAGQSAVGCLMSFFTIMAYGMVLPHHLRGDHWQYALGATTIFITMFTGFVLENDYMQETGQDAVGGVLIVLNLLLLLLAVVQAFYVSRDALESAREVKRESMFGLWGETEEPNKEGSQFQLRSPRPSQSTNLETGRSLPPGPMY
;
A
#
# COMPACT_ATOMS: atom_id res chain seq x y z
N MET A 1 51.40 39.64 -71.31
CA MET A 1 50.04 39.11 -71.06
C MET A 1 49.28 40.18 -70.31
N THR A 2 48.18 40.64 -70.89
CA THR A 2 47.55 41.94 -70.62
C THR A 2 46.72 41.96 -69.34
N LEU A 3 46.70 43.14 -68.70
CA LEU A 3 45.92 43.49 -67.48
C LEU A 3 44.42 43.15 -67.55
N GLN A 4 43.88 42.83 -68.74
CA GLN A 4 42.50 42.39 -68.95
C GLN A 4 42.23 40.95 -68.47
N ALA A 5 43.24 40.06 -68.40
CA ALA A 5 43.04 38.68 -67.94
C ALA A 5 42.94 38.57 -66.40
N ILE A 6 43.52 39.52 -65.66
CA ILE A 6 43.45 39.56 -64.19
C ILE A 6 42.13 40.21 -63.73
N CYS A 7 41.57 41.17 -64.48
CA CYS A 7 40.22 41.69 -64.19
C CYS A 7 39.11 40.65 -64.42
N ALA A 8 39.24 39.76 -65.41
CA ALA A 8 38.25 38.70 -65.64
C ALA A 8 38.27 37.60 -64.56
N TRP A 9 39.44 37.32 -63.95
CA TRP A 9 39.55 36.38 -62.83
C TRP A 9 39.13 36.98 -61.48
N LEU A 10 39.33 38.28 -61.26
CA LEU A 10 38.83 38.97 -60.06
C LEU A 10 37.32 39.26 -60.11
N LEU A 11 36.71 39.38 -61.29
CA LEU A 11 35.25 39.51 -61.44
C LEU A 11 34.48 38.19 -61.28
N LEU A 12 35.16 37.03 -61.36
CA LEU A 12 34.57 35.72 -61.09
C LEU A 12 34.68 35.27 -59.62
N LEU A 13 35.57 35.91 -58.85
CA LEU A 13 35.70 35.69 -57.39
C LEU A 13 34.87 36.67 -56.54
N VAL A 14 34.30 37.71 -57.15
CA VAL A 14 33.27 38.56 -56.54
C VAL A 14 31.94 38.16 -57.14
N GLY A 15 31.46 36.97 -56.75
CA GLY A 15 30.05 36.62 -56.93
C GLY A 15 29.21 37.66 -56.20
N ALA A 16 28.41 38.41 -56.97
CA ALA A 16 27.42 39.39 -56.54
C ALA A 16 27.68 39.98 -55.15
N ASN A 17 28.36 41.14 -55.10
CA ASN A 17 28.22 42.03 -53.95
C ASN A 17 26.73 42.39 -53.84
N ALA A 18 25.99 41.62 -53.05
CA ALA A 18 24.74 42.08 -52.48
C ALA A 18 25.10 43.38 -51.75
N LEU A 19 24.50 44.48 -52.21
CA LEU A 19 24.61 45.74 -51.49
C LEU A 19 24.10 45.49 -50.06
N PRO A 20 24.77 46.01 -49.02
CA PRO A 20 24.19 45.98 -47.68
C PRO A 20 22.83 46.68 -47.74
N CYS A 21 21.81 46.13 -47.08
CA CYS A 21 20.51 46.80 -47.05
C CYS A 21 20.74 48.22 -46.47
N VAL A 22 20.32 49.26 -47.19
CA VAL A 22 20.58 50.65 -46.78
C VAL A 22 19.99 50.85 -45.38
N PRO A 23 20.72 51.40 -44.38
CA PRO A 23 20.34 51.37 -42.96
C PRO A 23 19.16 52.27 -42.56
N ALA A 24 18.33 52.70 -43.51
CA ALA A 24 17.05 53.33 -43.22
C ALA A 24 15.96 52.26 -43.28
N VAL A 25 15.23 52.04 -42.18
CA VAL A 25 14.03 51.19 -42.13
C VAL A 25 13.11 51.56 -43.30
N GLN A 26 13.14 50.76 -44.38
CA GLN A 26 12.25 50.96 -45.51
C GLN A 26 10.94 50.28 -45.18
N SER A 27 9.94 51.08 -44.80
CA SER A 27 8.54 50.66 -44.82
C SER A 27 8.06 50.72 -46.27
N VAL A 28 7.81 49.57 -46.89
CA VAL A 28 7.30 49.44 -48.25
C VAL A 28 5.89 48.90 -48.26
N VAL A 29 5.10 49.24 -49.27
CA VAL A 29 3.73 48.73 -49.45
C VAL A 29 3.73 47.75 -50.61
N VAL A 30 3.07 46.60 -50.43
CA VAL A 30 2.93 45.53 -51.43
C VAL A 30 1.46 45.34 -51.76
N GLY A 31 1.14 45.46 -53.06
CA GLY A 31 -0.24 45.39 -53.56
C GLY A 31 -1.03 46.71 -53.44
N GLY A 32 -1.76 47.06 -54.52
CA GLY A 32 -2.51 48.31 -54.66
C GLY A 32 -1.89 49.31 -55.66
N PRO A 33 -2.58 50.43 -55.98
CA PRO A 33 -2.08 51.42 -56.95
C PRO A 33 -0.80 52.10 -56.45
N GLY A 34 0.30 51.97 -57.19
CA GLY A 34 1.60 52.57 -56.84
C GLY A 34 2.44 51.76 -55.83
N ALA A 35 1.98 50.57 -55.41
CA ALA A 35 2.70 49.66 -54.52
C ALA A 35 3.68 48.76 -55.29
N LEU A 36 4.62 48.12 -54.57
CA LEU A 36 5.52 47.13 -55.15
C LEU A 36 4.73 45.87 -55.59
N THR A 37 5.18 45.27 -56.68
CA THR A 37 4.80 43.91 -57.06
C THR A 37 5.60 42.90 -56.23
N ALA A 38 5.18 41.62 -56.21
CA ALA A 38 5.97 40.55 -55.58
C ALA A 38 7.41 40.47 -56.14
N ALA A 39 7.59 40.64 -57.46
CA ALA A 39 8.91 40.69 -58.09
C ALA A 39 9.74 41.92 -57.64
N GLY A 40 9.08 43.06 -57.44
CA GLY A 40 9.73 44.26 -56.89
C GLY A 40 10.20 44.06 -55.45
N LEU A 41 9.38 43.40 -54.61
CA LEU A 41 9.78 43.02 -53.26
C LEU A 41 10.95 42.03 -53.29
N ALA A 42 10.90 41.01 -54.16
CA ALA A 42 11.95 40.00 -54.30
C ALA A 42 13.31 40.62 -54.63
N GLN A 43 13.35 41.62 -55.53
CA GLN A 43 14.59 42.33 -55.83
C GLN A 43 15.10 43.17 -54.65
N LEU A 44 14.19 43.76 -53.88
CA LEU A 44 14.54 44.60 -52.74
C LEU A 44 15.18 43.82 -51.58
N VAL A 45 14.67 42.61 -51.32
CA VAL A 45 15.11 41.78 -50.18
C VAL A 45 16.36 40.95 -50.50
N GLN A 46 16.88 41.01 -51.73
CA GLN A 46 18.15 40.40 -52.15
C GLN A 46 19.37 41.27 -51.75
N CYS A 47 19.43 41.64 -50.48
CA CYS A 47 20.53 42.40 -49.86
C CYS A 47 21.13 41.63 -48.67
N THR A 48 22.31 42.02 -48.21
CA THR A 48 23.02 41.35 -47.10
C THR A 48 22.99 42.16 -45.82
N GLY A 49 22.34 41.64 -44.78
CA GLY A 49 22.25 42.29 -43.47
C GLY A 49 21.32 43.51 -43.43
N GLY A 50 20.51 43.61 -42.37
CA GLY A 50 19.56 44.72 -42.17
C GLY A 50 18.12 44.23 -42.00
N SER A 51 17.19 45.16 -41.79
CA SER A 51 15.76 44.86 -41.61
C SER A 51 14.89 45.67 -42.56
N ILE A 52 13.93 44.99 -43.22
CA ILE A 52 12.95 45.58 -44.14
C ILE A 52 11.56 45.28 -43.59
N THR A 53 10.66 46.28 -43.62
CA THR A 53 9.27 46.10 -43.20
C THR A 53 8.35 46.32 -44.41
N ALA A 54 7.45 45.38 -44.69
CA ALA A 54 6.50 45.46 -45.78
C ALA A 54 5.05 45.39 -45.25
N GLU A 55 4.21 46.33 -45.69
CA GLU A 55 2.77 46.29 -45.44
C GLU A 55 2.05 45.67 -46.65
N TRP A 56 1.34 44.57 -46.44
CA TRP A 56 0.63 43.84 -47.50
C TRP A 56 -0.84 44.26 -47.53
N ARG A 57 -1.31 44.85 -48.64
CA ARG A 57 -2.63 45.51 -48.71
C ARG A 57 -3.65 44.87 -49.65
N ALA A 58 -3.24 43.97 -50.53
CA ALA A 58 -4.11 43.36 -51.53
C ALA A 58 -3.70 41.90 -51.83
N GLN A 59 -4.52 41.19 -52.59
CA GLN A 59 -4.17 39.88 -53.13
C GLN A 59 -3.10 40.08 -54.21
N VAL A 60 -1.96 39.42 -54.03
CA VAL A 60 -0.80 39.53 -54.92
C VAL A 60 -0.38 38.13 -55.35
N ALA A 61 -0.42 37.89 -56.66
CA ALA A 61 0.06 36.65 -57.25
C ALA A 61 1.60 36.59 -57.23
N ILE A 62 2.15 35.46 -56.77
CA ILE A 62 3.59 35.19 -56.71
C ILE A 62 3.90 34.13 -57.77
N ALA A 63 4.53 34.56 -58.87
CA ALA A 63 4.93 33.66 -59.96
C ALA A 63 6.23 32.91 -59.66
N GLU A 64 7.13 33.51 -58.88
CA GLU A 64 8.40 32.92 -58.44
C GLU A 64 8.65 33.29 -56.97
N PRO A 65 9.26 32.39 -56.16
CA PRO A 65 9.36 32.58 -54.72
C PRO A 65 10.19 33.81 -54.35
N VAL A 66 9.73 34.57 -53.36
CA VAL A 66 10.48 35.69 -52.76
C VAL A 66 11.59 35.10 -51.88
N ARG A 67 12.80 35.04 -52.42
CA ARG A 67 14.01 34.62 -51.68
C ARG A 67 14.60 35.80 -50.91
N ILE A 68 14.75 35.66 -49.60
CA ILE A 68 15.37 36.68 -48.73
C ILE A 68 16.89 36.59 -48.85
N GLY A 69 17.62 37.71 -48.79
CA GLY A 69 19.08 37.73 -48.81
C GLY A 69 19.70 37.28 -47.48
N PHE A 70 20.96 36.84 -47.54
CA PHE A 70 21.70 36.30 -46.39
C PHE A 70 21.82 37.32 -45.25
N GLY A 71 21.50 36.92 -44.01
CA GLY A 71 21.60 37.78 -42.83
C GLY A 71 20.52 38.88 -42.73
N THR A 72 19.53 38.89 -43.63
CA THR A 72 18.51 39.93 -43.74
C THR A 72 17.22 39.53 -43.04
N SER A 73 16.59 40.46 -42.33
CA SER A 73 15.29 40.27 -41.69
C SER A 73 14.18 40.96 -42.47
N LEU A 74 13.19 40.19 -42.95
CA LEU A 74 11.99 40.71 -43.60
C LEU A 74 10.80 40.58 -42.66
N SER A 75 10.17 41.70 -42.29
CA SER A 75 8.93 41.74 -41.52
C SER A 75 7.77 42.14 -42.40
N ILE A 76 6.73 41.30 -42.51
CA ILE A 76 5.53 41.54 -43.30
C ILE A 76 4.33 41.67 -42.36
N VAL A 77 3.60 42.77 -42.49
CA VAL A 77 2.37 43.02 -41.75
C VAL A 77 1.19 43.10 -42.72
N GLY A 78 0.21 42.22 -42.56
CA GLY A 78 -1.05 42.28 -43.29
C GLY A 78 -1.90 43.47 -42.81
N ALA A 79 -2.47 44.23 -43.73
CA ALA A 79 -3.28 45.40 -43.38
C ALA A 79 -4.54 45.00 -42.58
N ALA A 80 -4.78 45.66 -41.45
CA ALA A 80 -5.90 45.41 -40.55
C ALA A 80 -7.24 45.88 -41.14
N LYS A 81 -7.88 45.04 -41.97
CA LYS A 81 -9.34 44.97 -42.26
C LYS A 81 -9.61 43.71 -43.10
N PRO A 82 -10.71 43.00 -42.88
CA PRO A 82 -10.77 41.58 -43.19
C PRO A 82 -10.80 41.38 -44.71
N LEU A 83 -9.91 40.52 -45.21
CA LEU A 83 -9.89 39.86 -46.54
C LEU A 83 -8.97 40.41 -47.65
N ALA A 84 -8.15 41.46 -47.46
CA ALA A 84 -7.34 41.96 -48.58
C ALA A 84 -5.90 41.41 -48.66
N ALA A 85 -5.21 41.15 -47.55
CA ALA A 85 -3.78 40.82 -47.57
C ALA A 85 -3.53 39.32 -47.87
N VAL A 86 -3.41 38.98 -49.16
CA VAL A 86 -3.20 37.59 -49.61
C VAL A 86 -1.92 37.50 -50.47
N ALA A 87 -1.04 36.57 -50.13
CA ALA A 87 0.05 36.11 -50.98
C ALA A 87 -0.40 34.79 -51.65
N ASP A 88 -0.61 34.81 -52.97
CA ASP A 88 -1.25 33.72 -53.71
C ASP A 88 -0.28 33.10 -54.72
N GLY A 89 0.01 31.81 -54.58
CA GLY A 89 0.93 31.07 -55.46
C GLY A 89 0.26 30.54 -56.73
N GLY A 90 -1.07 30.68 -56.84
CA GLY A 90 -1.86 30.26 -58.01
C GLY A 90 -1.79 28.77 -58.35
N GLY A 91 -1.34 27.93 -57.41
CA GLY A 91 -1.10 26.50 -57.61
C GLY A 91 0.10 26.18 -58.51
N VAL A 92 0.99 27.16 -58.76
CA VAL A 92 2.12 27.00 -59.70
C VAL A 92 3.48 27.38 -59.10
N SER A 93 3.51 28.07 -57.95
CA SER A 93 4.76 28.53 -57.33
C SER A 93 4.66 28.55 -55.81
N SER A 94 5.81 28.42 -55.13
CA SER A 94 5.91 28.69 -53.69
C SER A 94 6.10 30.19 -53.40
N LEU A 95 5.83 30.61 -52.17
CA LEU A 95 5.69 32.04 -51.85
C LEU A 95 6.99 32.66 -51.34
N PHE A 96 7.61 32.05 -50.33
CA PHE A 96 8.80 32.60 -49.67
C PHE A 96 9.89 31.54 -49.43
N ALA A 97 11.15 31.96 -49.51
CA ALA A 97 12.30 31.14 -49.13
C ALA A 97 13.25 31.92 -48.22
N VAL A 98 13.59 31.29 -47.09
CA VAL A 98 14.36 31.87 -45.98
C VAL A 98 15.70 31.13 -45.87
N PRO A 99 16.79 31.63 -46.49
CA PRO A 99 18.09 30.99 -46.44
C PRO A 99 18.82 31.20 -45.10
N ASN A 100 20.01 30.62 -44.98
CA ASN A 100 20.86 30.72 -43.79
C ASN A 100 21.02 32.15 -43.27
N GLY A 101 20.75 32.35 -41.98
CA GLY A 101 20.88 33.62 -41.28
C GLY A 101 19.81 34.66 -41.62
N ALA A 102 18.87 34.36 -42.53
CA ALA A 102 17.74 35.23 -42.82
C ALA A 102 16.60 34.97 -41.82
N VAL A 103 15.82 36.02 -41.54
CA VAL A 103 14.64 35.95 -40.67
C VAL A 103 13.42 36.45 -41.42
N LEU A 104 12.33 35.67 -41.42
CA LEU A 104 11.04 36.09 -41.94
C LEU A 104 10.04 36.22 -40.79
N LEU A 105 9.51 37.42 -40.58
CA LEU A 105 8.43 37.68 -39.62
C LEU A 105 7.14 37.98 -40.39
N LEU A 106 6.10 37.18 -40.18
CA LEU A 106 4.78 37.35 -40.78
C LEU A 106 3.77 37.68 -39.68
N ASN A 107 2.95 38.71 -39.89
CA ASN A 107 1.86 39.08 -38.98
C ASN A 107 0.58 39.35 -39.76
N GLY A 108 -0.49 38.58 -39.52
CA GLY A 108 -1.81 38.84 -40.10
C GLY A 108 -1.94 38.62 -41.61
N LEU A 109 -1.11 37.74 -42.19
CA LEU A 109 -1.07 37.47 -43.64
C LEU A 109 -1.76 36.14 -44.01
N ARG A 110 -2.45 36.11 -45.16
CA ARG A 110 -2.95 34.86 -45.79
C ARG A 110 -1.96 34.38 -46.87
N LEU A 111 -1.54 33.12 -46.78
CA LEU A 111 -0.62 32.44 -47.68
C LEU A 111 -1.35 31.28 -48.35
N GLU A 112 -1.70 31.46 -49.63
CA GLU A 112 -2.67 30.61 -50.30
C GLU A 112 -2.14 30.01 -51.60
N ASN A 113 -2.60 28.80 -51.91
CA ASN A 113 -2.35 28.08 -53.17
C ASN A 113 -0.88 28.01 -53.55
N GLY A 114 0.02 27.95 -52.58
CA GLY A 114 1.44 27.72 -52.81
C GLY A 114 1.68 26.31 -53.36
N LYS A 115 2.54 26.17 -54.36
CA LYS A 115 2.94 24.87 -54.91
C LYS A 115 4.45 24.79 -55.12
N ALA A 116 5.10 23.90 -54.39
CA ALA A 116 6.51 23.60 -54.59
C ALA A 116 6.74 22.87 -55.93
N LYS A 117 7.82 23.22 -56.65
CA LYS A 117 8.22 22.56 -57.91
C LYS A 117 9.26 21.44 -57.70
N GLY A 118 9.83 21.31 -56.50
CA GLY A 118 10.92 20.36 -56.21
C GLY A 118 10.80 19.69 -54.86
N ASP A 119 11.51 18.58 -54.71
CA ASP A 119 11.34 17.56 -53.66
C ASP A 119 11.88 17.97 -52.27
N SER A 120 12.16 19.25 -52.02
CA SER A 120 12.68 19.71 -50.72
C SER A 120 12.17 21.11 -50.36
N GLN A 121 11.06 21.52 -50.97
CA GLN A 121 10.48 22.85 -50.80
C GLN A 121 9.06 22.72 -50.24
N GLY A 122 8.72 23.61 -49.30
CA GLY A 122 7.37 23.75 -48.78
C GLY A 122 6.47 24.52 -49.75
N GLY A 123 5.16 24.27 -49.69
CA GLY A 123 4.23 24.84 -50.66
C GLY A 123 4.11 26.36 -50.53
N ALA A 124 4.01 26.88 -49.30
CA ALA A 124 4.02 28.32 -49.05
C ALA A 124 5.43 28.83 -48.71
N VAL A 125 6.08 28.27 -47.70
CA VAL A 125 7.36 28.77 -47.17
C VAL A 125 8.38 27.64 -47.07
N THR A 126 9.61 27.89 -47.52
CA THR A 126 10.76 27.02 -47.26
C THR A 126 11.75 27.75 -46.36
N VAL A 127 12.12 27.14 -45.23
CA VAL A 127 13.15 27.65 -44.31
C VAL A 127 14.37 26.75 -44.44
N GLU A 128 15.45 27.27 -45.02
CA GLU A 128 16.68 26.53 -45.27
C GLU A 128 17.57 26.49 -44.01
N GLU A 129 18.70 25.80 -44.09
CA GLU A 129 19.58 25.58 -42.95
C GLU A 129 20.04 26.88 -42.27
N GLY A 130 19.74 27.03 -40.99
CA GLY A 130 20.03 28.23 -40.20
C GLY A 130 19.12 29.44 -40.47
N GLY A 131 18.05 29.29 -41.25
CA GLY A 131 17.00 30.30 -41.42
C GLY A 131 15.97 30.27 -40.29
N GLU A 132 15.26 31.40 -40.11
CA GLU A 132 14.23 31.55 -39.08
C GLU A 132 12.90 32.08 -39.64
N LEU A 133 11.79 31.43 -39.30
CA LEU A 133 10.44 31.90 -39.58
C LEU A 133 9.67 32.14 -38.27
N GLN A 134 9.06 33.32 -38.14
CA GLN A 134 8.07 33.63 -37.11
C GLN A 134 6.76 34.05 -37.78
N ALA A 135 5.72 33.22 -37.67
CA ALA A 135 4.39 33.51 -38.20
C ALA A 135 3.40 33.73 -37.04
N ASN A 136 2.78 34.90 -37.01
CA ASN A 136 1.85 35.33 -35.97
C ASN A 136 0.50 35.70 -36.59
N SER A 137 -0.58 35.09 -36.10
CA SER A 137 -1.95 35.36 -36.56
C SER A 137 -2.12 35.23 -38.09
N CYS A 138 -1.41 34.28 -38.70
CA CYS A 138 -1.41 34.02 -40.15
C CYS A 138 -2.35 32.89 -40.53
N THR A 139 -2.76 32.85 -41.82
CA THR A 139 -3.50 31.71 -42.38
C THR A 139 -2.75 31.10 -43.54
N PHE A 140 -2.51 29.79 -43.50
CA PHE A 140 -1.95 29.00 -44.60
C PHE A 140 -3.05 28.09 -45.15
N SER A 141 -3.46 28.28 -46.41
CA SER A 141 -4.59 27.55 -46.98
C SER A 141 -4.33 27.01 -48.38
N GLY A 142 -4.66 25.74 -48.62
CA GLY A 142 -4.63 25.15 -49.97
C GLY A 142 -3.22 24.99 -50.54
N ASN A 143 -2.20 24.88 -49.68
CA ASN A 143 -0.82 24.79 -50.12
C ASN A 143 -0.42 23.33 -50.37
N THR A 144 0.39 23.09 -51.40
CA THR A 144 0.75 21.74 -51.86
C THR A 144 2.26 21.58 -52.06
N ALA A 145 2.82 20.46 -51.62
CA ALA A 145 4.25 20.16 -51.76
C ALA A 145 4.55 18.66 -51.68
N THR A 146 5.82 18.27 -51.86
CA THR A 146 6.29 16.92 -51.50
C THR A 146 6.50 16.82 -49.98
N TYR A 147 7.13 17.83 -49.38
CA TYR A 147 7.39 17.92 -47.94
C TYR A 147 6.82 19.23 -47.41
N GLY A 148 5.92 19.15 -46.42
CA GLY A 148 5.41 20.35 -45.75
C GLY A 148 4.50 21.16 -46.66
N GLY A 149 3.23 20.76 -46.76
CA GLY A 149 2.28 21.38 -47.71
C GLY A 149 2.24 22.90 -47.56
N ALA A 150 2.31 23.42 -46.33
CA ALA A 150 2.49 24.85 -46.08
C ALA A 150 3.98 25.23 -45.85
N ILE A 151 4.66 24.61 -44.89
CA ILE A 151 6.00 25.02 -44.43
C ILE A 151 6.94 23.82 -44.46
N ALA A 152 8.11 23.96 -45.09
CA ALA A 152 9.22 23.01 -44.96
C ALA A 152 10.36 23.64 -44.17
N ALA A 153 10.68 23.08 -43.00
CA ALA A 153 11.76 23.52 -42.12
C ALA A 153 12.97 22.60 -42.28
N LEU A 154 13.96 22.99 -43.09
CA LEU A 154 15.13 22.15 -43.39
C LEU A 154 16.11 22.06 -42.20
N ALA A 155 17.19 21.30 -42.36
CA ALA A 155 18.09 20.94 -41.27
C ALA A 155 18.59 22.15 -40.46
N GLY A 156 18.48 22.10 -39.12
CA GLY A 156 18.93 23.18 -38.23
C GLY A 156 18.16 24.51 -38.32
N SER A 157 17.04 24.57 -39.05
CA SER A 157 16.18 25.76 -39.12
C SER A 157 15.31 25.94 -37.87
N THR A 158 14.78 27.15 -37.67
CA THR A 158 13.85 27.46 -36.58
C THR A 158 12.53 28.01 -37.13
N VAL A 159 11.41 27.44 -36.69
CA VAL A 159 10.07 27.91 -37.08
C VAL A 159 9.20 28.10 -35.84
N THR A 160 8.59 29.27 -35.71
CA THR A 160 7.59 29.56 -34.68
C THR A 160 6.28 29.96 -35.34
N VAL A 161 5.20 29.30 -34.95
CA VAL A 161 3.83 29.53 -35.43
C VAL A 161 2.95 29.81 -34.23
N THR A 162 2.44 31.04 -34.15
CA THR A 162 1.63 31.53 -33.02
C THR A 162 0.27 32.02 -33.52
N GLU A 163 -0.83 31.57 -32.90
CA GLU A 163 -2.19 31.99 -33.25
C GLU A 163 -2.56 31.81 -34.74
N CYS A 164 -1.95 30.83 -35.42
CA CYS A 164 -2.15 30.66 -36.86
C CYS A 164 -3.20 29.60 -37.18
N LEU A 165 -3.77 29.69 -38.38
CA LEU A 165 -4.64 28.68 -38.98
C LEU A 165 -3.93 28.03 -40.17
N LEU A 166 -3.70 26.72 -40.11
CA LEU A 166 -3.14 25.92 -41.20
C LEU A 166 -4.21 24.93 -41.66
N THR A 167 -4.72 25.11 -42.87
CA THR A 167 -5.89 24.35 -43.33
C THR A 167 -5.78 23.89 -44.77
N ASN A 168 -6.36 22.71 -45.05
CA ASN A 168 -6.45 22.13 -46.39
C ASN A 168 -5.12 22.12 -47.15
N SER A 169 -4.01 21.98 -46.44
CA SER A 169 -2.70 21.81 -47.06
C SER A 169 -2.44 20.32 -47.28
N GLU A 170 -1.79 19.99 -48.38
CA GLU A 170 -1.59 18.61 -48.83
C GLU A 170 -0.13 18.36 -49.21
N ALA A 171 0.44 17.25 -48.74
CA ALA A 171 1.79 16.86 -49.11
C ALA A 171 1.96 15.34 -49.23
N GLU A 172 3.10 14.90 -49.76
CA GLU A 172 3.47 13.49 -49.66
C GLU A 172 3.85 13.15 -48.20
N PHE A 173 4.67 14.00 -47.58
CA PHE A 173 5.08 13.91 -46.18
C PHE A 173 4.72 15.21 -45.45
N SER A 174 3.97 15.09 -44.35
CA SER A 174 3.57 16.24 -43.50
C SER A 174 2.68 17.26 -44.20
N GLY A 175 1.37 17.11 -44.08
CA GLY A 175 0.41 17.91 -44.86
C GLY A 175 0.49 19.42 -44.63
N ALA A 176 0.92 19.88 -43.45
CA ALA A 176 1.14 21.31 -43.17
C ALA A 176 2.62 21.66 -42.96
N ILE A 177 3.28 21.09 -41.96
CA ILE A 177 4.67 21.45 -41.59
C ILE A 177 5.57 20.22 -41.59
N ASP A 178 6.61 20.21 -42.42
CA ASP A 178 7.65 19.17 -42.38
C ASP A 178 8.95 19.70 -41.77
N THR A 179 9.69 18.83 -41.09
CA THR A 179 10.95 19.22 -40.44
C THR A 179 12.11 18.30 -40.80
N GLY A 180 13.27 18.91 -41.04
CA GLY A 180 14.55 18.26 -41.27
C GLY A 180 15.35 18.03 -39.99
N LYS A 181 16.47 17.32 -40.12
CA LYS A 181 17.34 16.96 -38.99
C LYS A 181 17.81 18.19 -38.20
N GLY A 182 17.58 18.20 -36.89
CA GLY A 182 18.01 19.29 -36.01
C GLY A 182 17.16 20.56 -36.11
N ALA A 183 16.10 20.58 -36.92
CA ALA A 183 15.17 21.70 -36.97
C ALA A 183 14.36 21.78 -35.65
N THR A 184 14.02 23.01 -35.26
CA THR A 184 13.18 23.29 -34.09
C THR A 184 11.89 23.98 -34.54
N VAL A 185 10.75 23.40 -34.19
CA VAL A 185 9.43 23.97 -34.49
C VAL A 185 8.64 24.19 -33.21
N SER A 186 8.12 25.40 -33.03
CA SER A 186 7.25 25.79 -31.92
C SER A 186 5.88 26.18 -32.46
N ILE A 187 4.82 25.52 -31.97
CA ILE A 187 3.42 25.73 -32.35
C ILE A 187 2.67 26.14 -31.10
N ILE A 188 2.10 27.35 -31.11
CA ILE A 188 1.47 27.96 -29.94
C ILE A 188 0.10 28.49 -30.36
N GLU A 189 -0.94 28.14 -29.61
CA GLU A 189 -2.31 28.67 -29.77
C GLU A 189 -2.86 28.60 -31.21
N SER A 190 -2.44 27.58 -31.97
CA SER A 190 -2.70 27.48 -33.40
C SER A 190 -3.68 26.35 -33.72
N GLN A 191 -4.28 26.42 -34.92
CA GLN A 191 -5.28 25.47 -35.41
C GLN A 191 -4.85 24.81 -36.71
N PHE A 192 -4.95 23.49 -36.76
CA PHE A 192 -4.68 22.65 -37.93
C PHE A 192 -5.96 21.92 -38.32
N ILE A 193 -6.44 22.16 -39.56
CA ILE A 193 -7.77 21.69 -39.99
C ILE A 193 -7.71 21.06 -41.38
N GLY A 194 -7.98 19.76 -41.44
CA GLY A 194 -8.18 19.04 -42.71
C GLY A 194 -6.94 18.95 -43.59
N ASN A 195 -5.74 19.03 -43.00
CA ASN A 195 -4.50 18.82 -43.75
C ASN A 195 -4.29 17.32 -44.01
N LYS A 196 -3.64 17.00 -45.13
CA LYS A 196 -3.54 15.63 -45.63
C LYS A 196 -2.12 15.26 -46.04
N ALA A 197 -1.74 14.03 -45.72
CA ALA A 197 -0.50 13.42 -46.22
C ALA A 197 -0.78 12.04 -46.83
N SER A 198 -0.12 11.71 -47.95
CA SER A 198 -0.14 10.33 -48.46
C SER A 198 0.83 9.40 -47.71
N GLY A 199 1.86 9.95 -47.07
CA GLY A 199 2.81 9.27 -46.21
C GLY A 199 2.46 9.45 -44.73
N ASN A 200 3.41 9.97 -43.94
CA ASN A 200 3.29 10.13 -42.49
C ASN A 200 2.96 11.58 -42.08
N GLY A 201 2.22 11.75 -40.98
CA GLY A 201 1.90 13.05 -40.39
C GLY A 201 0.92 13.86 -41.23
N GLY A 202 -0.38 13.77 -40.99
CA GLY A 202 -1.35 14.56 -41.77
C GLY A 202 -1.20 16.08 -41.60
N ASP A 203 -0.68 16.52 -40.45
CA ASP A 203 -0.44 17.92 -40.13
C ASP A 203 1.06 18.24 -40.02
N VAL A 204 1.80 17.56 -39.14
CA VAL A 204 3.22 17.88 -38.87
C VAL A 204 4.09 16.62 -38.82
N GLY A 205 5.27 16.68 -39.43
CA GLY A 205 6.26 15.61 -39.37
C GLY A 205 7.60 16.02 -38.78
N GLY A 206 8.12 15.13 -37.95
CA GLY A 206 9.41 15.20 -37.28
C GLY A 206 10.33 14.08 -37.74
N VAL A 207 11.46 14.39 -38.38
CA VAL A 207 12.50 13.38 -38.66
C VAL A 207 13.47 13.21 -37.48
N MET A 208 14.31 12.18 -37.51
CA MET A 208 15.31 11.92 -36.47
C MET A 208 16.15 13.16 -36.13
N GLY A 209 16.14 13.52 -34.84
CA GLY A 209 16.90 14.66 -34.29
C GLY A 209 16.23 16.03 -34.41
N SER A 210 15.01 16.12 -34.97
CA SER A 210 14.16 17.32 -34.88
C SER A 210 13.57 17.49 -33.47
N ARG A 211 13.17 18.72 -33.12
CA ARG A 211 12.44 19.03 -31.88
C ARG A 211 11.18 19.81 -32.21
N ILE A 212 10.03 19.27 -31.84
CA ILE A 212 8.72 19.89 -32.05
C ILE A 212 8.10 20.16 -30.68
N MET A 213 7.69 21.41 -30.45
CA MET A 213 7.02 21.87 -29.24
C MET A 213 5.62 22.37 -29.62
N ILE A 214 4.59 21.83 -28.98
CA ILE A 214 3.19 22.17 -29.25
C ILE A 214 2.53 22.56 -27.92
N ASN A 215 1.95 23.76 -27.90
CA ASN A 215 1.28 24.30 -26.71
C ASN A 215 -0.08 24.90 -27.08
N SER A 216 -1.12 24.53 -26.33
CA SER A 216 -2.44 25.17 -26.38
C SER A 216 -3.06 25.20 -27.77
N SER A 217 -2.81 24.16 -28.58
CA SER A 217 -3.17 24.11 -30.00
C SER A 217 -4.19 23.02 -30.30
N GLN A 218 -4.86 23.12 -31.47
CA GLN A 218 -5.92 22.20 -31.88
C GLN A 218 -5.62 21.59 -33.26
N PHE A 219 -5.79 20.27 -33.36
CA PHE A 219 -5.62 19.49 -34.59
C PHE A 219 -6.93 18.75 -34.87
N THR A 220 -7.54 19.03 -36.02
CA THR A 220 -8.88 18.52 -36.34
C THR A 220 -8.94 17.94 -37.75
N GLY A 221 -9.38 16.68 -37.84
CA GLY A 221 -9.53 15.99 -39.12
C GLY A 221 -8.24 15.84 -39.92
N GLY A 222 -7.09 15.82 -39.24
CA GLY A 222 -5.81 15.47 -39.85
C GLY A 222 -5.89 14.04 -40.37
N ALA A 223 -5.56 13.84 -41.65
CA ALA A 223 -5.64 12.53 -42.27
C ALA A 223 -4.33 12.18 -42.98
N ALA A 224 -3.67 11.12 -42.51
CA ALA A 224 -2.57 10.48 -43.21
C ALA A 224 -3.04 9.14 -43.77
N VAL A 225 -2.61 8.77 -44.97
CA VAL A 225 -2.93 7.44 -45.52
C VAL A 225 -2.14 6.35 -44.79
N SER A 226 -0.87 6.60 -44.45
CA SER A 226 0.04 5.63 -43.82
C SER A 226 0.02 5.71 -42.29
N GLN A 227 0.76 6.63 -41.66
CA GLN A 227 0.93 6.65 -40.20
C GLN A 227 0.86 8.06 -39.61
N GLY A 228 0.38 8.18 -38.38
CA GLY A 228 0.31 9.47 -37.66
C GLY A 228 -0.68 10.43 -38.30
N GLY A 229 -1.97 10.25 -37.99
CA GLY A 229 -3.04 10.99 -38.68
C GLY A 229 -2.88 12.50 -38.61
N SER A 230 -2.32 13.02 -37.51
CA SER A 230 -1.87 14.41 -37.39
C SER A 230 -0.36 14.53 -37.31
N LEU A 231 0.32 13.76 -36.45
CA LEU A 231 1.75 13.90 -36.20
C LEU A 231 2.52 12.60 -36.50
N GLY A 232 3.60 12.70 -37.27
CA GLY A 232 4.58 11.62 -37.44
C GLY A 232 5.94 12.01 -36.87
N ILE A 233 6.39 11.37 -35.79
CA ILE A 233 7.56 11.83 -35.01
C ILE A 233 8.63 10.74 -34.90
N GLU A 234 9.80 11.00 -35.47
CA GLU A 234 11.04 10.24 -35.26
C GLU A 234 12.05 10.99 -34.36
N GLY A 235 11.71 12.23 -33.97
CA GLY A 235 12.51 13.10 -33.10
C GLY A 235 11.95 13.23 -31.69
N VAL A 236 12.06 14.44 -31.13
CA VAL A 236 11.52 14.79 -29.81
C VAL A 236 10.23 15.59 -29.99
N LEU A 237 9.14 15.17 -29.34
CA LEU A 237 7.89 15.90 -29.25
C LEU A 237 7.61 16.30 -27.80
N GLU A 238 7.35 17.58 -27.58
CA GLU A 238 6.84 18.13 -26.31
C GLU A 238 5.44 18.72 -26.56
N LEU A 239 4.41 18.02 -26.08
CA LEU A 239 3.01 18.35 -26.27
C LEU A 239 2.37 18.77 -24.94
N TYR A 240 1.79 19.97 -24.90
CA TYR A 240 1.18 20.54 -23.71
C TYR A 240 -0.19 21.17 -24.02
N ASN A 241 -1.18 20.88 -23.18
CA ASN A 241 -2.50 21.55 -23.18
C ASN A 241 -3.20 21.58 -24.55
N SER A 242 -3.07 20.54 -25.37
CA SER A 242 -3.51 20.56 -26.77
C SER A 242 -4.54 19.47 -27.06
N THR A 243 -5.31 19.65 -28.14
CA THR A 243 -6.42 18.74 -28.50
C THR A 243 -6.25 18.18 -29.91
N PHE A 244 -6.43 16.86 -30.05
CA PHE A 244 -6.50 16.14 -31.32
C PHE A 244 -7.89 15.53 -31.45
N ALA A 245 -8.62 15.88 -32.51
CA ALA A 245 -10.00 15.43 -32.70
C ALA A 245 -10.27 14.91 -34.11
N GLY A 246 -10.81 13.70 -34.23
CA GLY A 246 -11.25 13.13 -35.50
C GLY A 246 -10.11 12.83 -36.50
N SER A 247 -8.86 12.75 -36.03
CA SER A 247 -7.72 12.40 -36.88
C SER A 247 -7.73 10.92 -37.26
N LYS A 248 -7.24 10.59 -38.47
CA LYS A 248 -7.27 9.23 -39.01
C LYS A 248 -5.95 8.82 -39.70
N ALA A 249 -5.50 7.59 -39.44
CA ALA A 249 -4.37 6.92 -40.13
C ALA A 249 -4.49 5.39 -40.12
N ASP A 250 -3.55 4.63 -40.70
CA ASP A 250 -3.49 3.17 -40.48
C ASP A 250 -2.94 2.85 -39.08
N SER A 251 -1.92 3.56 -38.63
CA SER A 251 -1.40 3.48 -37.25
C SER A 251 -1.21 4.84 -36.62
N GLY A 252 -1.55 4.98 -35.34
CA GLY A 252 -1.42 6.24 -34.61
C GLY A 252 -2.40 7.28 -35.14
N GLY A 253 -3.69 7.10 -34.86
CA GLY A 253 -4.76 7.91 -35.46
C GLY A 253 -4.57 9.41 -35.29
N ALA A 254 -3.92 9.85 -34.21
CA ALA A 254 -3.40 11.20 -34.06
C ALA A 254 -1.88 11.26 -34.20
N ILE A 255 -1.12 10.42 -33.49
CA ILE A 255 0.34 10.50 -33.38
C ILE A 255 0.96 9.13 -33.64
N VAL A 256 2.01 9.08 -34.45
CA VAL A 256 2.94 7.94 -34.51
C VAL A 256 4.33 8.37 -34.03
N GLY A 257 4.91 7.56 -33.16
CA GLY A 257 6.31 7.65 -32.71
C GLY A 257 7.14 6.55 -33.35
N GLY A 258 8.17 6.93 -34.11
CA GLY A 258 9.09 6.01 -34.76
C GLY A 258 10.27 5.57 -33.87
N PRO A 259 11.23 4.83 -34.46
CA PRO A 259 12.45 4.36 -33.81
C PRO A 259 13.19 5.43 -32.99
N GLY A 260 13.32 5.21 -31.67
CA GLY A 260 14.08 6.09 -30.78
C GLY A 260 13.43 7.46 -30.51
N SER A 261 12.20 7.67 -30.94
CA SER A 261 11.43 8.88 -30.66
C SER A 261 11.18 9.06 -29.16
N GLN A 262 11.06 10.32 -28.73
CA GLN A 262 10.73 10.69 -27.35
C GLN A 262 9.53 11.63 -27.34
N LEU A 263 8.40 11.12 -26.87
CA LEU A 263 7.14 11.85 -26.80
C LEU A 263 6.82 12.16 -25.35
N THR A 264 6.70 13.45 -25.02
CA THR A 264 6.18 13.92 -23.74
C THR A 264 4.84 14.59 -23.97
N VAL A 265 3.78 14.02 -23.39
CA VAL A 265 2.40 14.49 -23.54
C VAL A 265 1.86 14.88 -22.17
N ARG A 266 1.37 16.12 -22.03
CA ARG A 266 0.85 16.64 -20.76
C ARG A 266 -0.45 17.42 -20.96
N LEU A 267 -1.42 17.23 -20.07
CA LEU A 267 -2.67 18.01 -20.03
C LEU A 267 -3.40 18.04 -21.38
N SER A 268 -3.26 16.99 -22.20
CA SER A 268 -3.75 17.00 -23.58
C SER A 268 -4.90 16.01 -23.80
N HIS A 269 -5.68 16.25 -24.84
CA HIS A 269 -6.92 15.53 -25.13
C HIS A 269 -6.89 14.89 -26.52
N PHE A 270 -7.19 13.59 -26.59
CA PHE A 270 -7.35 12.82 -27.83
C PHE A 270 -8.78 12.32 -27.92
N VAL A 271 -9.53 12.81 -28.90
CA VAL A 271 -10.99 12.63 -28.96
C VAL A 271 -11.41 12.07 -30.31
N ASN A 272 -12.05 10.91 -30.30
CA ASN A 272 -12.61 10.26 -31.49
C ASN A 272 -11.59 10.12 -32.63
N THR A 273 -10.32 9.82 -32.32
CA THR A 273 -9.32 9.54 -33.33
C THR A 273 -9.41 8.07 -33.74
N THR A 274 -9.06 7.75 -34.99
CA THR A 274 -9.26 6.39 -35.54
C THR A 274 -8.02 5.88 -36.25
N ALA A 275 -7.60 4.65 -35.93
CA ALA A 275 -6.57 3.92 -36.65
C ALA A 275 -7.17 2.70 -37.36
N ASN A 276 -6.80 2.45 -38.61
CA ASN A 276 -7.27 1.24 -39.31
C ASN A 276 -6.61 -0.04 -38.79
N MET A 277 -5.47 0.05 -38.09
CA MET A 277 -4.74 -1.09 -37.53
C MET A 277 -4.45 -0.88 -36.03
N PHE A 278 -3.51 0.01 -35.68
CA PHE A 278 -2.96 0.08 -34.31
C PHE A 278 -2.96 1.49 -33.72
N GLY A 279 -3.25 1.60 -32.42
CA GLY A 279 -3.10 2.84 -31.67
C GLY A 279 -4.06 3.92 -32.16
N GLY A 280 -5.33 3.84 -31.77
CA GLY A 280 -6.38 4.73 -32.28
C GLY A 280 -6.08 6.22 -32.06
N ALA A 281 -5.29 6.58 -31.03
CA ALA A 281 -4.71 7.89 -30.85
C ALA A 281 -3.19 7.88 -31.07
N ILE A 282 -2.44 7.06 -30.34
CA ILE A 282 -0.97 7.04 -30.35
C ILE A 282 -0.46 5.64 -30.66
N ALA A 283 0.47 5.52 -31.62
CA ALA A 283 1.22 4.28 -31.85
C ALA A 283 2.73 4.53 -31.69
N MET A 284 3.41 3.66 -30.94
CA MET A 284 4.84 3.73 -30.67
C MET A 284 5.56 2.49 -31.24
N TYR A 285 6.48 2.70 -32.18
CA TYR A 285 7.36 1.68 -32.76
C TYR A 285 8.77 1.82 -32.19
N GLY A 286 8.97 1.31 -30.96
CA GLY A 286 10.13 1.63 -30.13
C GLY A 286 10.01 3.00 -29.44
N GLY A 287 11.11 3.48 -28.85
CA GLY A 287 11.17 4.80 -28.22
C GLY A 287 10.51 4.91 -26.84
N LEU A 288 10.25 6.15 -26.40
CA LEU A 288 9.70 6.48 -25.10
C LEU A 288 8.47 7.38 -25.25
N LEU A 289 7.36 6.97 -24.64
CA LEU A 289 6.17 7.77 -24.41
C LEU A 289 6.05 8.06 -22.91
N ASN A 290 5.97 9.34 -22.54
CA ASN A 290 5.65 9.80 -21.20
C ASN A 290 4.39 10.67 -21.25
N CYS A 291 3.28 10.14 -20.75
CA CYS A 291 1.97 10.77 -20.76
C CYS A 291 1.53 11.09 -19.34
N THR A 292 1.18 12.36 -19.07
CA THR A 292 0.79 12.82 -17.73
C THR A 292 -0.49 13.63 -17.79
N SER A 293 -1.43 13.40 -16.87
CA SER A 293 -2.66 14.20 -16.70
C SER A 293 -3.42 14.42 -18.01
N SER A 294 -3.50 13.42 -18.89
CA SER A 294 -4.06 13.54 -20.24
C SER A 294 -5.25 12.60 -20.44
N ALA A 295 -6.14 12.94 -21.38
CA ALA A 295 -7.38 12.20 -21.60
C ALA A 295 -7.51 11.67 -23.03
N PHE A 296 -7.97 10.43 -23.13
CA PHE A 296 -8.22 9.69 -24.36
C PHE A 296 -9.67 9.23 -24.36
N ASN A 297 -10.49 9.75 -25.28
CA ASN A 297 -11.93 9.52 -25.26
C ASN A 297 -12.46 9.12 -26.64
N GLY A 298 -13.14 7.96 -26.74
CA GLY A 298 -13.81 7.52 -27.96
C GLY A 298 -12.87 7.12 -29.10
N ASN A 299 -11.61 6.82 -28.80
CA ASN A 299 -10.61 6.48 -29.82
C ASN A 299 -10.74 5.01 -30.25
N GLN A 300 -10.48 4.73 -31.52
CA GLN A 300 -10.79 3.43 -32.12
C GLN A 300 -9.62 2.88 -32.93
N ALA A 301 -9.34 1.59 -32.78
CA ALA A 301 -8.40 0.83 -33.62
C ALA A 301 -9.05 -0.47 -34.11
N SER A 302 -8.80 -0.89 -35.36
CA SER A 302 -9.37 -2.16 -35.84
C SER A 302 -8.66 -3.41 -35.32
N GLU A 303 -7.42 -3.29 -34.80
CA GLU A 303 -6.67 -4.43 -34.25
C GLU A 303 -6.34 -4.21 -32.76
N LEU A 304 -5.25 -3.50 -32.43
CA LEU A 304 -4.76 -3.37 -31.05
C LEU A 304 -4.65 -1.92 -30.58
N GLY A 305 -4.93 -1.68 -29.30
CA GLY A 305 -4.68 -0.40 -28.65
C GLY A 305 -5.65 0.68 -29.13
N GLY A 306 -6.91 0.63 -28.68
CA GLY A 306 -7.94 1.56 -29.18
C GLY A 306 -7.60 3.03 -28.91
N SER A 307 -6.78 3.32 -27.90
CA SER A 307 -6.13 4.62 -27.72
C SER A 307 -4.62 4.56 -27.96
N VAL A 308 -3.89 3.70 -27.26
CA VAL A 308 -2.43 3.67 -27.30
C VAL A 308 -1.94 2.27 -27.63
N TYR A 309 -0.99 2.18 -28.55
CA TYR A 309 -0.30 0.94 -28.91
C TYR A 309 1.20 1.11 -28.80
N GLY A 310 1.89 0.17 -28.17
CA GLY A 310 3.34 0.11 -28.09
C GLY A 310 3.89 -1.21 -28.59
N THR A 311 4.88 -1.15 -29.47
CA THR A 311 5.58 -2.31 -30.02
C THR A 311 7.08 -2.10 -30.10
N ALA A 312 7.80 -3.18 -30.35
CA ALA A 312 9.22 -3.12 -30.64
C ALA A 312 9.46 -2.58 -32.04
N ASP A 313 10.59 -1.88 -32.20
CA ASP A 313 11.08 -1.51 -33.51
C ASP A 313 11.42 -2.77 -34.34
N ALA A 314 10.85 -2.90 -35.54
CA ALA A 314 11.03 -4.06 -36.41
C ALA A 314 12.49 -4.26 -36.88
N THR A 315 13.34 -3.23 -36.82
CA THR A 315 14.72 -3.25 -37.29
C THR A 315 15.73 -3.57 -36.18
N VAL A 316 15.55 -2.99 -34.99
CA VAL A 316 16.49 -3.15 -33.86
C VAL A 316 15.94 -4.02 -32.73
N GLY A 317 14.65 -4.36 -32.73
CA GLY A 317 14.00 -5.18 -31.71
C GLY A 317 13.90 -4.52 -30.34
N VAL A 318 14.10 -3.19 -30.25
CA VAL A 318 14.02 -2.47 -28.99
C VAL A 318 12.55 -2.19 -28.67
N PRO A 319 12.03 -2.66 -27.52
CA PRO A 319 10.64 -2.46 -27.14
C PRO A 319 10.33 -0.98 -26.86
N ALA A 320 9.12 -0.54 -27.22
CA ALA A 320 8.61 0.74 -26.76
C ALA A 320 8.46 0.75 -25.23
N LYS A 321 8.68 1.93 -24.63
CA LYS A 321 8.40 2.18 -23.21
C LYS A 321 7.30 3.21 -23.09
N MET A 322 6.22 2.84 -22.41
CA MET A 322 5.06 3.70 -22.20
C MET A 322 4.88 3.93 -20.71
N ALA A 323 5.08 5.17 -20.28
CA ALA A 323 4.78 5.63 -18.92
C ALA A 323 3.55 6.53 -18.96
N MET A 324 2.54 6.19 -18.18
CA MET A 324 1.26 6.89 -18.08
C MET A 324 0.99 7.20 -16.62
N ASP A 325 0.71 8.46 -16.32
CA ASP A 325 0.49 8.95 -14.97
C ASP A 325 -0.72 9.88 -14.95
N ASP A 326 -1.68 9.66 -14.04
CA ASP A 326 -2.90 10.48 -13.92
C ASP A 326 -3.68 10.60 -15.25
N CYS A 327 -3.67 9.55 -16.08
CA CYS A 327 -4.31 9.57 -17.39
C CYS A 327 -5.71 8.94 -17.36
N THR A 328 -6.63 9.45 -18.18
CA THR A 328 -7.98 8.90 -18.34
C THR A 328 -8.16 8.29 -19.73
N PHE A 329 -8.58 7.03 -19.79
CA PHE A 329 -8.96 6.31 -21.00
C PHE A 329 -10.44 5.94 -20.90
N ALA A 330 -11.25 6.57 -21.74
CA ALA A 330 -12.69 6.39 -21.75
C ALA A 330 -13.20 5.98 -23.13
N GLU A 331 -14.16 5.05 -23.15
CA GLU A 331 -14.95 4.71 -24.34
C GLU A 331 -14.09 4.36 -25.57
N SER A 332 -12.86 3.89 -25.36
CA SER A 332 -11.96 3.52 -26.43
C SER A 332 -12.20 2.07 -26.84
N THR A 333 -12.11 1.77 -28.14
CA THR A 333 -12.43 0.45 -28.67
C THR A 333 -11.36 -0.15 -29.57
N ALA A 334 -11.10 -1.44 -29.45
CA ALA A 334 -10.20 -2.21 -30.31
C ALA A 334 -10.90 -3.43 -30.94
N GLY A 335 -10.56 -3.78 -32.18
CA GLY A 335 -11.14 -4.94 -32.85
C GLY A 335 -10.57 -6.29 -32.38
N ASP A 336 -9.37 -6.34 -31.82
CA ASP A 336 -8.79 -7.53 -31.19
C ASP A 336 -8.55 -7.29 -29.70
N GLY A 337 -7.61 -6.40 -29.36
CA GLY A 337 -7.02 -6.35 -28.02
C GLY A 337 -6.72 -4.95 -27.47
N GLY A 338 -6.92 -4.75 -26.16
CA GLY A 338 -6.46 -3.54 -25.48
C GLY A 338 -7.30 -2.33 -25.89
N GLY A 339 -8.59 -2.36 -25.60
CA GLY A 339 -9.54 -1.32 -26.02
C GLY A 339 -9.07 0.10 -25.68
N ALA A 340 -8.29 0.27 -24.60
CA ALA A 340 -7.51 1.48 -24.37
C ALA A 340 -6.03 1.33 -24.78
N VAL A 341 -5.31 0.40 -24.15
CA VAL A 341 -3.85 0.31 -24.27
C VAL A 341 -3.42 -1.11 -24.61
N ALA A 342 -2.55 -1.26 -25.59
CA ALA A 342 -1.96 -2.54 -25.95
C ALA A 342 -0.43 -2.48 -25.98
N ALA A 343 0.19 -3.49 -25.36
CA ALA A 343 1.63 -3.66 -25.23
C ALA A 343 2.08 -4.96 -25.93
N SER A 344 2.85 -4.86 -27.02
CA SER A 344 3.26 -6.03 -27.83
C SER A 344 4.43 -5.76 -28.78
N PRO A 345 5.64 -6.31 -28.59
CA PRO A 345 6.41 -6.42 -27.35
C PRO A 345 6.75 -5.03 -26.79
N SER A 346 6.33 -4.72 -25.56
CA SER A 346 6.64 -3.41 -24.93
C SER A 346 6.56 -3.43 -23.40
N VAL A 347 6.94 -2.31 -22.79
CA VAL A 347 6.83 -2.08 -21.34
C VAL A 347 5.80 -0.99 -21.06
N LEU A 348 4.77 -1.33 -20.28
CA LEU A 348 3.75 -0.40 -19.80
C LEU A 348 3.92 -0.14 -18.30
N LEU A 349 3.98 1.12 -17.91
CA LEU A 349 3.82 1.57 -16.53
C LEU A 349 2.64 2.54 -16.49
N ALA A 350 1.56 2.16 -15.80
CA ALA A 350 0.42 3.03 -15.55
C ALA A 350 0.27 3.28 -14.05
N THR A 351 0.29 4.55 -13.66
CA THR A 351 0.12 5.03 -12.28
C THR A 351 -1.07 5.98 -12.22
N ASP A 352 -1.92 5.83 -11.20
CA ASP A 352 -3.07 6.73 -10.97
C ASP A 352 -4.00 6.90 -12.20
N CYS A 353 -4.07 5.88 -13.06
CA CYS A 353 -4.82 5.96 -14.32
C CYS A 353 -6.25 5.42 -14.17
N ASN A 354 -7.18 6.02 -14.92
CA ASN A 354 -8.58 5.60 -14.97
C ASN A 354 -8.93 5.02 -16.34
N PHE A 355 -9.33 3.75 -16.38
CA PHE A 355 -9.83 3.04 -17.55
C PHE A 355 -11.33 2.79 -17.38
N THR A 356 -12.16 3.57 -18.06
CA THR A 356 -13.61 3.50 -17.94
C THR A 356 -14.27 3.14 -19.27
N ARG A 357 -15.08 2.07 -19.29
CA ARG A 357 -15.91 1.70 -20.47
C ARG A 357 -15.13 1.50 -21.77
N ASN A 358 -13.92 0.96 -21.68
CA ASN A 358 -13.16 0.58 -22.87
C ASN A 358 -13.58 -0.82 -23.32
N GLY A 359 -13.62 -1.03 -24.63
CA GLY A 359 -14.15 -2.26 -25.26
C GLY A 359 -13.16 -2.92 -26.21
N ALA A 360 -13.06 -4.24 -26.19
CA ALA A 360 -12.31 -5.01 -27.18
C ALA A 360 -13.18 -6.14 -27.74
N ALA A 361 -13.10 -6.38 -29.05
CA ALA A 361 -13.93 -7.44 -29.63
C ALA A 361 -13.48 -8.84 -29.23
N VAL A 362 -12.23 -9.03 -28.77
CA VAL A 362 -11.68 -10.33 -28.40
C VAL A 362 -11.08 -10.31 -26.99
N ARG A 363 -10.04 -9.49 -26.70
CA ARG A 363 -9.21 -9.60 -25.49
C ARG A 363 -8.93 -8.28 -24.79
N GLY A 364 -8.90 -8.24 -23.46
CA GLY A 364 -8.37 -7.10 -22.70
C GLY A 364 -9.11 -5.80 -23.00
N GLY A 365 -10.33 -5.64 -22.46
CA GLY A 365 -11.20 -4.51 -22.81
C GLY A 365 -10.57 -3.14 -22.53
N ALA A 366 -9.73 -3.03 -21.51
CA ALA A 366 -8.87 -1.86 -21.30
C ALA A 366 -7.43 -2.12 -21.74
N VAL A 367 -6.78 -3.12 -21.14
CA VAL A 367 -5.34 -3.35 -21.31
C VAL A 367 -5.07 -4.73 -21.88
N PHE A 368 -4.22 -4.77 -22.90
CA PHE A 368 -3.69 -6.00 -23.48
C PHE A 368 -2.17 -6.04 -23.35
N VAL A 369 -1.66 -7.13 -22.79
CA VAL A 369 -0.23 -7.40 -22.63
C VAL A 369 0.10 -8.68 -23.36
N ASP A 370 0.92 -8.60 -24.39
CA ASP A 370 1.33 -9.73 -25.20
C ASP A 370 2.52 -10.49 -24.60
N ASN A 371 2.92 -11.55 -25.29
CA ASN A 371 4.19 -12.24 -25.10
C ASN A 371 5.37 -11.25 -25.07
N ASP A 372 6.38 -11.58 -24.26
CA ASP A 372 7.61 -10.79 -24.09
C ASP A 372 7.37 -9.32 -23.68
N SER A 373 6.15 -9.00 -23.23
CA SER A 373 5.78 -7.69 -22.69
C SER A 373 5.68 -7.74 -21.18
N SER A 374 5.80 -6.56 -20.57
CA SER A 374 5.56 -6.41 -19.14
C SER A 374 4.69 -5.18 -18.87
N ALA A 375 3.83 -5.30 -17.88
CA ALA A 375 2.98 -4.21 -17.45
C ALA A 375 2.96 -4.10 -15.93
N VAL A 376 2.96 -2.87 -15.44
CA VAL A 376 2.72 -2.55 -14.03
C VAL A 376 1.57 -1.55 -13.98
N LEU A 377 0.50 -1.92 -13.29
CA LEU A 377 -0.64 -1.07 -13.00
C LEU A 377 -0.62 -0.78 -11.50
N TYR A 378 -0.54 0.49 -11.13
CA TYR A 378 -0.45 0.94 -9.74
C TYR A 378 -1.48 2.04 -9.47
N ASP A 379 -2.26 1.92 -8.39
CA ASP A 379 -3.30 2.88 -8.00
C ASP A 379 -4.29 3.24 -9.15
N CYS A 380 -4.51 2.30 -10.05
CA CYS A 380 -5.37 2.44 -11.21
C CYS A 380 -6.81 1.98 -10.94
N ILE A 381 -7.75 2.60 -11.63
CA ILE A 381 -9.18 2.30 -11.56
C ILE A 381 -9.64 1.76 -12.92
N LEU A 382 -10.12 0.52 -12.95
CA LEU A 382 -10.63 -0.16 -14.14
C LEU A 382 -12.12 -0.46 -13.95
N VAL A 383 -12.96 0.34 -14.59
CA VAL A 383 -14.42 0.33 -14.40
C VAL A 383 -15.15 0.05 -15.70
N LYS A 384 -16.06 -0.92 -15.70
CA LYS A 384 -16.98 -1.17 -16.83
C LYS A 384 -16.30 -1.49 -18.16
N ASN A 385 -15.09 -2.02 -18.13
CA ASN A 385 -14.40 -2.43 -19.35
C ASN A 385 -14.93 -3.78 -19.86
N GLY A 386 -14.86 -3.95 -21.17
CA GLY A 386 -15.58 -4.96 -21.94
C GLY A 386 -14.70 -5.77 -22.88
N ALA A 387 -14.67 -7.11 -22.81
CA ALA A 387 -14.10 -7.97 -23.86
C ALA A 387 -14.98 -9.18 -24.17
N ASN A 388 -15.16 -9.57 -25.44
CA ASN A 388 -16.12 -10.65 -25.75
C ASN A 388 -15.60 -12.07 -25.48
N GLU A 389 -14.29 -12.29 -25.40
CA GLU A 389 -13.71 -13.61 -25.14
C GLU A 389 -12.89 -13.63 -23.84
N TYR A 390 -11.85 -12.80 -23.70
CA TYR A 390 -10.90 -12.93 -22.59
C TYR A 390 -10.57 -11.60 -21.91
N GLY A 391 -10.69 -11.53 -20.58
CA GLY A 391 -10.19 -10.39 -19.80
C GLY A 391 -10.97 -9.11 -20.03
N GLY A 392 -12.15 -8.97 -19.41
CA GLY A 392 -13.02 -7.80 -19.63
C GLY A 392 -12.32 -6.46 -19.31
N GLY A 393 -11.47 -6.41 -18.29
CA GLY A 393 -10.53 -5.32 -18.07
C GLY A 393 -9.16 -5.57 -18.73
N VAL A 394 -8.50 -6.65 -18.34
CA VAL A 394 -7.09 -6.88 -18.67
C VAL A 394 -6.88 -8.28 -19.22
N TYR A 395 -6.12 -8.38 -20.30
CA TYR A 395 -5.59 -9.65 -20.79
C TYR A 395 -4.07 -9.63 -20.70
N THR A 396 -3.47 -10.67 -20.12
CA THR A 396 -2.02 -10.83 -20.10
C THR A 396 -1.58 -12.19 -20.63
N LYS A 397 -0.66 -12.15 -21.59
CA LYS A 397 0.20 -13.25 -22.03
C LYS A 397 1.68 -13.04 -21.63
N GLY A 398 1.97 -11.91 -20.99
CA GLY A 398 3.28 -11.55 -20.45
C GLY A 398 3.27 -11.49 -18.93
N SER A 399 4.21 -10.73 -18.37
CA SER A 399 4.23 -10.47 -16.93
C SER A 399 3.40 -9.22 -16.59
N LEU A 400 2.45 -9.36 -15.68
CA LEU A 400 1.63 -8.25 -15.20
C LEU A 400 1.67 -8.17 -13.68
N ILE A 401 1.96 -6.99 -13.16
CA ILE A 401 1.81 -6.65 -11.74
C ILE A 401 0.65 -5.67 -11.61
N SER A 402 -0.35 -6.05 -10.82
CA SER A 402 -1.47 -5.21 -10.41
C SER A 402 -1.33 -4.93 -8.92
N ASP A 403 -1.02 -3.69 -8.55
CA ASP A 403 -0.87 -3.28 -7.16
C ASP A 403 -1.83 -2.14 -6.82
N SER A 404 -2.58 -2.29 -5.73
CA SER A 404 -3.46 -1.24 -5.18
C SER A 404 -4.54 -0.75 -6.16
N ASN A 405 -4.94 -1.61 -7.11
CA ASN A 405 -5.92 -1.25 -8.15
C ASN A 405 -7.35 -1.57 -7.74
N VAL A 406 -8.30 -1.00 -8.46
CA VAL A 406 -9.73 -1.32 -8.35
C VAL A 406 -10.26 -1.80 -9.69
N PHE A 407 -10.78 -3.03 -9.72
CA PHE A 407 -11.53 -3.60 -10.84
C PHE A 407 -13.00 -3.67 -10.46
N HIS A 408 -13.83 -2.85 -11.11
CA HIS A 408 -15.25 -2.75 -10.79
C HIS A 408 -16.14 -2.91 -12.02
N ASP A 409 -17.10 -3.84 -11.95
CA ASP A 409 -18.14 -4.02 -12.97
C ASP A 409 -17.58 -4.28 -14.38
N ASN A 410 -16.41 -4.93 -14.48
CA ASN A 410 -15.84 -5.34 -15.76
C ASN A 410 -16.47 -6.65 -16.23
N GLN A 411 -16.74 -6.74 -17.53
CA GLN A 411 -17.52 -7.82 -18.13
C GLN A 411 -17.17 -8.00 -19.62
N GLY A 412 -17.92 -8.81 -20.35
CA GLY A 412 -17.88 -8.83 -21.82
C GLY A 412 -19.08 -8.16 -22.45
N GLU A 413 -18.88 -7.26 -23.43
CA GLU A 413 -19.91 -6.34 -23.96
C GLU A 413 -21.18 -7.02 -24.52
N SER A 414 -21.13 -8.28 -24.95
CA SER A 414 -22.31 -8.97 -25.50
C SER A 414 -23.06 -9.83 -24.47
N LEU A 415 -24.18 -9.33 -23.93
CA LEU A 415 -25.12 -10.13 -23.12
C LEU A 415 -25.74 -11.34 -23.87
N GLN A 416 -25.55 -11.46 -25.19
CA GLN A 416 -26.22 -12.46 -26.03
C GLN A 416 -25.34 -13.66 -26.41
N LEU A 417 -24.04 -13.64 -26.11
CA LEU A 417 -23.13 -14.76 -26.34
C LEU A 417 -22.31 -14.99 -25.06
N ARG A 418 -22.85 -15.78 -24.13
CA ARG A 418 -22.11 -16.25 -22.95
C ARG A 418 -21.11 -17.37 -23.27
N ALA A 419 -21.01 -17.81 -24.52
CA ALA A 419 -20.07 -18.86 -24.89
C ALA A 419 -18.64 -18.28 -24.96
N GLY A 420 -17.72 -18.79 -24.12
CA GLY A 420 -16.28 -18.53 -24.21
C GLY A 420 -15.74 -17.31 -23.46
N LYS A 421 -16.49 -16.72 -22.51
CA LYS A 421 -16.04 -15.56 -21.73
C LYS A 421 -15.28 -15.94 -20.48
N GLU A 422 -14.02 -15.54 -20.38
CA GLU A 422 -13.18 -15.87 -19.24
C GLU A 422 -12.52 -14.63 -18.62
N GLY A 423 -12.62 -14.48 -17.30
CA GLY A 423 -11.98 -13.40 -16.56
C GLY A 423 -12.65 -12.05 -16.77
N GLY A 424 -13.73 -11.76 -16.03
CA GLY A 424 -14.49 -10.51 -16.22
C GLY A 424 -13.64 -9.27 -15.93
N ALA A 425 -12.76 -9.34 -14.93
CA ALA A 425 -11.75 -8.31 -14.68
C ALA A 425 -10.44 -8.58 -15.42
N ALA A 426 -9.85 -9.76 -15.25
CA ALA A 426 -8.62 -10.10 -15.94
C ALA A 426 -8.46 -11.58 -16.31
N TYR A 427 -7.68 -11.81 -17.36
CA TYR A 427 -7.33 -13.13 -17.87
C TYR A 427 -5.82 -13.30 -17.90
N CYS A 428 -5.31 -14.39 -17.32
CA CYS A 428 -3.91 -14.79 -17.33
C CYS A 428 -3.73 -16.03 -18.22
N ALA A 429 -3.14 -15.84 -19.39
CA ALA A 429 -2.95 -16.90 -20.37
C ALA A 429 -1.84 -17.90 -19.98
N GLU A 430 -1.72 -19.00 -20.71
CA GLU A 430 -0.65 -19.99 -20.55
C GLU A 430 0.75 -19.35 -20.49
N GLU A 431 1.66 -19.95 -19.71
CA GLU A 431 3.06 -19.50 -19.50
C GLU A 431 3.23 -18.07 -18.96
N SER A 432 2.13 -17.44 -18.56
CA SER A 432 2.11 -16.06 -18.06
C SER A 432 2.16 -16.00 -16.54
N ALA A 433 2.48 -14.82 -16.00
CA ALA A 433 2.48 -14.57 -14.57
C ALA A 433 1.74 -13.28 -14.25
N LEU A 434 0.65 -13.40 -13.48
CA LEU A 434 -0.12 -12.30 -12.94
C LEU A 434 0.09 -12.22 -11.43
N GLN A 435 0.67 -11.10 -10.98
CA GLN A 435 0.80 -10.77 -9.56
C GLN A 435 -0.23 -9.71 -9.19
N VAL A 436 -1.03 -9.99 -8.17
CA VAL A 436 -2.10 -9.14 -7.66
C VAL A 436 -1.79 -8.82 -6.20
N ILE A 437 -1.63 -7.53 -5.89
CA ILE A 437 -1.24 -7.06 -4.56
C ILE A 437 -2.24 -5.97 -4.15
N SER A 438 -2.81 -6.07 -2.96
CA SER A 438 -3.69 -5.04 -2.38
C SER A 438 -4.82 -4.56 -3.32
N THR A 439 -5.26 -5.41 -4.24
CA THR A 439 -6.18 -5.05 -5.33
C THR A 439 -7.60 -5.51 -4.99
N ASN A 440 -8.59 -4.70 -5.35
CA ASN A 440 -10.00 -4.98 -5.10
C ASN A 440 -10.74 -5.32 -6.40
N PHE A 441 -11.42 -6.47 -6.44
CA PHE A 441 -12.28 -6.93 -7.52
C PHE A 441 -13.73 -6.96 -7.05
N THR A 442 -14.55 -6.05 -7.57
CA THR A 442 -15.95 -5.92 -7.19
C THR A 442 -16.90 -6.00 -8.38
N PHE A 443 -17.99 -6.76 -8.25
CA PHE A 443 -19.07 -6.84 -9.25
C PHE A 443 -18.62 -7.25 -10.67
N ASN A 444 -17.48 -7.92 -10.82
CA ASN A 444 -17.02 -8.36 -12.14
C ASN A 444 -17.77 -9.64 -12.54
N SER A 445 -18.02 -9.80 -13.85
CA SER A 445 -18.81 -10.92 -14.35
C SER A 445 -18.28 -11.54 -15.64
N ALA A 446 -18.28 -12.87 -15.71
CA ALA A 446 -17.88 -13.67 -16.87
C ALA A 446 -18.62 -15.01 -16.93
N THR A 447 -18.30 -15.87 -17.90
CA THR A 447 -18.80 -17.26 -17.91
C THR A 447 -17.96 -18.12 -16.97
N SER A 448 -16.63 -17.95 -17.03
CA SER A 448 -15.70 -18.58 -16.08
C SER A 448 -14.83 -17.51 -15.43
N GLY A 449 -14.74 -17.52 -14.09
CA GLY A 449 -13.88 -16.60 -13.35
C GLY A 449 -14.41 -15.17 -13.42
N GLY A 450 -15.41 -14.85 -12.59
CA GLY A 450 -16.12 -13.57 -12.68
C GLY A 450 -15.19 -12.36 -12.56
N ALA A 451 -14.18 -12.46 -11.69
CA ALA A 451 -13.05 -11.53 -11.68
C ALA A 451 -11.88 -12.05 -12.53
N LEU A 452 -11.34 -13.22 -12.22
CA LEU A 452 -10.09 -13.70 -12.78
C LEU A 452 -10.23 -15.11 -13.38
N SER A 453 -9.70 -15.32 -14.58
CA SER A 453 -9.46 -16.66 -15.13
C SER A 453 -7.97 -16.88 -15.37
N ALA A 454 -7.48 -18.08 -15.06
CA ALA A 454 -6.07 -18.43 -15.07
C ALA A 454 -5.82 -19.74 -15.84
N GLU A 455 -5.04 -19.63 -16.91
CA GLU A 455 -4.26 -20.73 -17.50
C GLU A 455 -2.80 -20.69 -17.05
N GLY A 456 -2.28 -19.48 -16.82
CA GLY A 456 -0.94 -19.24 -16.25
C GLY A 456 -0.91 -19.22 -14.72
N ASN A 457 0.18 -18.69 -14.18
CA ASN A 457 0.37 -18.56 -12.73
C ASN A 457 -0.27 -17.26 -12.24
N VAL A 458 -1.04 -17.37 -11.15
CA VAL A 458 -1.67 -16.23 -10.49
C VAL A 458 -1.30 -16.24 -9.01
N THR A 459 -0.71 -15.14 -8.53
CA THR A 459 -0.44 -14.93 -7.10
C THR A 459 -1.21 -13.71 -6.62
N CYS A 460 -2.02 -13.88 -5.59
CA CYS A 460 -2.78 -12.80 -4.95
C CYS A 460 -2.32 -12.63 -3.51
N GLU A 461 -1.99 -11.40 -3.13
CA GLU A 461 -1.62 -11.01 -1.77
C GLU A 461 -2.46 -9.80 -1.35
N ASP A 462 -3.06 -9.86 -0.16
CA ASP A 462 -3.87 -8.78 0.39
C ASP A 462 -5.02 -8.33 -0.53
N ALA A 463 -5.49 -9.21 -1.41
CA ALA A 463 -6.54 -8.92 -2.37
C ALA A 463 -7.94 -9.12 -1.78
N VAL A 464 -8.93 -8.44 -2.34
CA VAL A 464 -10.33 -8.59 -1.97
C VAL A 464 -11.17 -8.85 -3.22
N PHE A 465 -11.97 -9.92 -3.18
CA PHE A 465 -12.93 -10.28 -4.19
C PHE A 465 -14.32 -10.20 -3.57
N THR A 466 -15.19 -9.32 -4.05
CA THR A 466 -16.52 -9.12 -3.49
C THR A 466 -17.59 -9.06 -4.58
N ASP A 467 -18.70 -9.77 -4.39
CA ASP A 467 -19.88 -9.72 -5.27
C ASP A 467 -19.57 -10.04 -6.76
N ASN A 468 -18.54 -10.84 -7.04
CA ASN A 468 -18.24 -11.28 -8.41
C ASN A 468 -19.13 -12.47 -8.80
N SER A 469 -19.41 -12.59 -10.09
CA SER A 469 -20.35 -13.58 -10.64
C SER A 469 -19.81 -14.33 -11.86
N ALA A 470 -20.03 -15.64 -11.89
CA ALA A 470 -19.79 -16.44 -13.09
C ALA A 470 -20.78 -17.59 -13.26
N ASP A 471 -20.72 -18.31 -14.38
CA ASP A 471 -21.35 -19.62 -14.47
C ASP A 471 -20.50 -20.66 -13.69
N SER A 472 -19.17 -20.56 -13.76
CA SER A 472 -18.19 -21.36 -13.02
C SER A 472 -17.10 -20.50 -12.37
N GLY A 473 -16.82 -20.69 -11.09
CA GLY A 473 -15.80 -19.89 -10.38
C GLY A 473 -16.22 -18.43 -10.24
N GLY A 474 -17.13 -18.12 -9.30
CA GLY A 474 -17.78 -16.80 -9.23
C GLY A 474 -16.81 -15.62 -9.14
N SER A 475 -15.67 -15.80 -8.48
CA SER A 475 -14.55 -14.86 -8.50
C SER A 475 -13.39 -15.34 -9.38
N LEU A 476 -12.96 -16.60 -9.21
CA LEU A 476 -11.73 -17.13 -9.79
C LEU A 476 -11.98 -18.46 -10.49
N PHE A 477 -11.37 -18.63 -11.66
CA PHE A 477 -11.37 -19.89 -12.39
C PHE A 477 -9.95 -20.32 -12.77
N GLY A 478 -9.61 -21.58 -12.54
CA GLY A 478 -8.30 -22.17 -12.85
C GLY A 478 -8.39 -23.34 -13.82
N ASN A 479 -7.71 -23.21 -14.96
CA ASN A 479 -7.55 -24.27 -15.95
C ASN A 479 -6.44 -25.26 -15.58
N ALA A 480 -6.36 -26.37 -16.31
CA ALA A 480 -5.39 -27.42 -16.06
C ALA A 480 -3.96 -26.87 -16.26
N GLY A 481 -3.08 -27.13 -15.29
CA GLY A 481 -1.71 -26.61 -15.29
C GLY A 481 -1.53 -25.22 -14.66
N SER A 482 -2.62 -24.49 -14.39
CA SER A 482 -2.55 -23.23 -13.64
C SER A 482 -2.15 -23.47 -12.18
N ILE A 483 -1.41 -22.51 -11.61
CA ILE A 483 -1.12 -22.44 -10.19
C ILE A 483 -1.68 -21.12 -9.67
N ILE A 484 -2.71 -21.23 -8.85
CA ILE A 484 -3.36 -20.11 -8.18
C ILE A 484 -2.96 -20.13 -6.71
N SER A 485 -2.30 -19.07 -6.24
CA SER A 485 -1.88 -18.95 -4.83
C SER A 485 -2.41 -17.65 -4.23
N LEU A 486 -3.22 -17.76 -3.18
CA LEU A 486 -3.80 -16.63 -2.47
C LEU A 486 -3.27 -16.60 -1.03
N THR A 487 -2.81 -15.43 -0.61
CA THR A 487 -2.35 -15.16 0.74
C THR A 487 -3.07 -13.96 1.30
N ASN A 488 -3.58 -14.06 2.53
CA ASN A 488 -4.32 -12.98 3.21
C ASN A 488 -5.42 -12.33 2.34
N THR A 489 -6.11 -13.15 1.55
CA THR A 489 -7.10 -12.70 0.57
C THR A 489 -8.51 -13.03 1.05
N ALA A 490 -9.46 -12.13 0.79
CA ALA A 490 -10.86 -12.31 1.13
C ALA A 490 -11.71 -12.53 -0.13
N LEU A 491 -12.52 -13.59 -0.16
CA LEU A 491 -13.51 -13.90 -1.18
C LEU A 491 -14.90 -13.90 -0.56
N LEU A 492 -15.67 -12.86 -0.88
CA LEU A 492 -16.89 -12.48 -0.17
C LEU A 492 -18.06 -12.42 -1.14
N ASN A 493 -19.21 -12.98 -0.75
CA ASN A 493 -20.49 -12.85 -1.46
C ASN A 493 -20.42 -13.18 -2.97
N SER A 494 -19.45 -13.98 -3.40
CA SER A 494 -19.30 -14.38 -4.79
C SER A 494 -20.30 -15.48 -5.11
N TRP A 495 -20.79 -15.51 -6.35
CA TRP A 495 -21.75 -16.53 -6.73
C TRP A 495 -21.47 -17.12 -8.11
N ALA A 496 -21.66 -18.44 -8.21
CA ALA A 496 -21.56 -19.20 -9.44
C ALA A 496 -22.91 -19.86 -9.76
N VAL A 497 -23.31 -19.85 -11.03
CA VAL A 497 -24.54 -20.55 -11.46
C VAL A 497 -24.38 -22.06 -11.29
N VAL A 498 -23.21 -22.62 -11.58
CA VAL A 498 -22.94 -24.06 -11.53
C VAL A 498 -22.13 -24.37 -10.28
N SER A 499 -20.81 -24.15 -10.31
CA SER A 499 -19.88 -24.64 -9.29
C SER A 499 -18.82 -23.60 -8.90
N GLY A 500 -18.27 -23.78 -7.69
CA GLY A 500 -17.21 -22.93 -7.16
C GLY A 500 -17.68 -21.49 -6.97
N GLY A 501 -18.55 -21.27 -5.98
CA GLY A 501 -19.21 -19.95 -5.82
C GLY A 501 -18.23 -18.80 -5.68
N ALA A 502 -17.03 -19.04 -5.14
CA ALA A 502 -15.89 -18.15 -5.28
C ALA A 502 -14.83 -18.68 -6.26
N ILE A 503 -14.39 -19.93 -6.11
CA ILE A 503 -13.29 -20.49 -6.90
C ILE A 503 -13.70 -21.83 -7.50
N GLU A 504 -13.46 -22.00 -8.80
CA GLU A 504 -13.45 -23.31 -9.44
C GLU A 504 -12.07 -23.56 -10.06
N THR A 505 -11.50 -24.75 -9.89
CA THR A 505 -10.20 -25.07 -10.48
C THR A 505 -10.06 -26.54 -10.90
N THR A 506 -9.32 -26.74 -11.98
CA THR A 506 -8.79 -28.05 -12.42
C THR A 506 -7.27 -28.14 -12.22
N GLY A 507 -6.61 -27.06 -11.82
CA GLY A 507 -5.17 -26.95 -11.52
C GLY A 507 -4.86 -26.98 -10.03
N ALA A 508 -3.74 -26.35 -9.64
CA ALA A 508 -3.33 -26.24 -8.25
C ALA A 508 -3.88 -24.96 -7.60
N LEU A 509 -4.46 -25.08 -6.40
CA LEU A 509 -4.95 -23.95 -5.60
C LEU A 509 -4.32 -23.99 -4.21
N ASN A 510 -3.59 -22.94 -3.86
CA ASN A 510 -3.00 -22.74 -2.55
C ASN A 510 -3.68 -21.56 -1.86
N LEU A 511 -4.25 -21.80 -0.68
CA LEU A 511 -4.84 -20.76 0.16
C LEU A 511 -4.12 -20.70 1.50
N GLU A 512 -3.61 -19.53 1.86
CA GLU A 512 -2.95 -19.28 3.13
C GLU A 512 -3.57 -18.05 3.82
N SER A 513 -4.07 -18.22 5.05
CA SER A 513 -4.67 -17.13 5.82
C SER A 513 -5.82 -16.41 5.11
N CYS A 514 -6.62 -17.13 4.32
CA CYS A 514 -7.68 -16.57 3.49
C CYS A 514 -9.07 -16.68 4.15
N GLN A 515 -10.00 -15.83 3.72
CA GLN A 515 -11.40 -15.86 4.15
C GLN A 515 -12.32 -16.09 2.95
N CYS A 516 -13.19 -17.09 3.05
CA CYS A 516 -14.22 -17.40 2.07
C CYS A 516 -15.58 -17.31 2.75
N VAL A 517 -16.32 -16.22 2.52
CA VAL A 517 -17.53 -15.89 3.29
C VAL A 517 -18.73 -15.65 2.38
N ASN A 518 -19.86 -16.28 2.71
CA ASN A 518 -21.16 -16.12 2.05
C ASN A 518 -21.14 -16.38 0.54
N ASN A 519 -20.27 -17.26 0.07
CA ASN A 519 -20.21 -17.62 -1.34
C ASN A 519 -21.26 -18.69 -1.67
N THR A 520 -21.85 -18.61 -2.86
CA THR A 520 -22.98 -19.48 -3.25
C THR A 520 -22.74 -20.14 -4.62
N ALA A 521 -22.97 -21.46 -4.71
CA ALA A 521 -23.04 -22.20 -5.97
C ALA A 521 -24.30 -23.08 -5.99
N SER A 522 -24.82 -23.43 -7.16
CA SER A 522 -26.01 -24.29 -7.23
C SER A 522 -25.69 -25.78 -7.07
N THR A 523 -24.55 -26.25 -7.62
CA THR A 523 -24.22 -27.68 -7.66
C THR A 523 -23.16 -28.06 -6.64
N SER A 524 -21.92 -27.57 -6.78
CA SER A 524 -20.78 -28.05 -6.02
C SER A 524 -19.91 -26.91 -5.50
N GLY A 525 -19.51 -26.98 -4.23
CA GLY A 525 -18.52 -26.09 -3.64
C GLY A 525 -19.02 -24.65 -3.53
N GLY A 526 -19.77 -24.34 -2.46
CA GLY A 526 -20.35 -22.99 -2.30
C GLY A 526 -19.30 -21.89 -2.29
N SER A 527 -18.13 -22.17 -1.73
CA SER A 527 -16.93 -21.36 -1.93
C SER A 527 -16.00 -21.96 -2.99
N ILE A 528 -15.60 -23.23 -2.86
CA ILE A 528 -14.55 -23.81 -3.71
C ILE A 528 -14.98 -25.14 -4.31
N HIS A 529 -14.82 -25.27 -5.62
CA HIS A 529 -14.90 -26.54 -6.32
C HIS A 529 -13.53 -26.89 -6.93
N GLY A 530 -12.90 -27.97 -6.48
CA GLY A 530 -11.73 -28.54 -7.12
C GLY A 530 -12.12 -29.79 -7.89
N ASN A 531 -11.88 -29.81 -9.20
CA ASN A 531 -12.20 -30.95 -10.06
C ASN A 531 -11.23 -32.13 -9.85
N ILE A 532 -11.44 -33.24 -10.55
CA ILE A 532 -10.76 -34.53 -10.39
C ILE A 532 -9.23 -34.44 -10.39
N ASN A 533 -8.64 -33.57 -11.21
CA ASN A 533 -7.18 -33.42 -11.34
C ASN A 533 -6.60 -32.27 -10.48
N SER A 534 -7.44 -31.61 -9.70
CA SER A 534 -7.00 -30.46 -8.90
C SER A 534 -6.15 -30.89 -7.70
N VAL A 535 -5.28 -29.97 -7.27
CA VAL A 535 -4.52 -30.09 -6.02
C VAL A 535 -4.86 -28.89 -5.16
N LEU A 536 -5.59 -29.12 -4.06
CA LEU A 536 -6.06 -28.09 -3.15
C LEU A 536 -5.23 -28.13 -1.87
N ASN A 537 -4.58 -27.01 -1.54
CA ASN A 537 -3.78 -26.87 -0.33
C ASN A 537 -4.30 -25.68 0.49
N PHE A 538 -4.93 -25.96 1.63
CA PHE A 538 -5.51 -24.96 2.51
C PHE A 538 -4.78 -24.95 3.85
N ASN A 539 -4.33 -23.76 4.26
CA ASN A 539 -3.73 -23.54 5.56
C ASN A 539 -4.31 -22.27 6.20
N SER A 540 -4.90 -22.41 7.39
CA SER A 540 -5.44 -21.27 8.13
C SER A 540 -6.54 -20.53 7.36
N VAL A 541 -7.51 -21.27 6.80
CA VAL A 541 -8.58 -20.72 5.97
C VAL A 541 -9.91 -20.78 6.71
N THR A 542 -10.68 -19.69 6.66
CA THR A 542 -12.05 -19.65 7.21
C THR A 542 -13.06 -19.74 6.07
N PHE A 543 -13.96 -20.72 6.16
CA PHE A 543 -15.12 -20.90 5.30
C PHE A 543 -16.40 -20.65 6.11
N SER A 544 -17.12 -19.57 5.84
CA SER A 544 -18.31 -19.21 6.62
C SER A 544 -19.52 -18.90 5.74
N GLY A 545 -20.69 -19.42 6.14
CA GLY A 545 -21.98 -19.08 5.52
C GLY A 545 -22.08 -19.44 4.04
N SER A 546 -21.23 -20.32 3.53
CA SER A 546 -21.25 -20.72 2.12
C SER A 546 -22.34 -21.75 1.84
N GLN A 547 -22.87 -21.75 0.61
CA GLN A 547 -23.98 -22.62 0.23
C GLN A 547 -23.79 -23.30 -1.13
N ALA A 548 -23.98 -24.63 -1.18
CA ALA A 548 -24.08 -25.43 -2.42
C ALA A 548 -24.75 -26.78 -2.21
N SER A 549 -25.28 -27.42 -3.27
CA SER A 549 -25.89 -28.74 -3.14
C SER A 549 -24.90 -29.80 -2.62
N VAL A 550 -23.65 -29.82 -3.11
CA VAL A 550 -22.61 -30.74 -2.66
C VAL A 550 -21.44 -29.94 -2.11
N GLY A 551 -21.02 -30.22 -0.87
CA GLY A 551 -19.92 -29.51 -0.24
C GLY A 551 -20.27 -28.03 -0.02
N GLY A 552 -21.05 -27.74 1.02
CA GLY A 552 -21.64 -26.40 1.24
C GLY A 552 -20.62 -25.27 1.20
N ALA A 553 -19.39 -25.49 1.68
CA ALA A 553 -18.25 -24.62 1.41
C ALA A 553 -17.33 -25.17 0.33
N VAL A 554 -16.91 -26.43 0.43
CA VAL A 554 -15.88 -27.01 -0.43
C VAL A 554 -16.35 -28.35 -0.99
N ALA A 555 -16.23 -28.51 -2.30
CA ALA A 555 -16.30 -29.81 -2.98
C ALA A 555 -14.95 -30.11 -3.61
N ALA A 556 -14.29 -31.16 -3.14
CA ALA A 556 -12.98 -31.59 -3.60
C ALA A 556 -13.11 -32.95 -4.30
N ASP A 557 -13.04 -32.94 -5.63
CA ASP A 557 -13.01 -34.15 -6.46
C ASP A 557 -11.57 -34.66 -6.72
N GLY A 558 -10.58 -33.82 -6.43
CA GLY A 558 -9.14 -34.09 -6.53
C GLY A 558 -8.46 -34.25 -5.17
N ASN A 559 -7.15 -33.96 -5.10
CA ASN A 559 -6.39 -34.06 -3.85
C ASN A 559 -6.65 -32.84 -2.95
N LEU A 560 -6.93 -33.08 -1.67
CA LEU A 560 -7.10 -32.03 -0.67
C LEU A 560 -6.13 -32.20 0.50
N THR A 561 -5.31 -31.19 0.76
CA THR A 561 -4.58 -31.03 2.03
C THR A 561 -5.15 -29.81 2.74
N CYS A 562 -5.78 -30.01 3.90
CA CYS A 562 -6.41 -28.94 4.66
C CYS A 562 -5.93 -28.98 6.11
N SER A 563 -5.39 -27.86 6.59
CA SER A 563 -4.88 -27.72 7.96
C SER A 563 -5.29 -26.40 8.58
N ASN A 564 -5.58 -26.40 9.88
CA ASN A 564 -5.99 -25.20 10.64
C ASN A 564 -7.18 -24.45 10.02
N ALA A 565 -8.12 -25.14 9.38
CA ALA A 565 -9.27 -24.50 8.76
C ALA A 565 -10.48 -24.44 9.70
N GLU A 566 -11.34 -23.45 9.48
CA GLU A 566 -12.60 -23.29 10.21
C GLU A 566 -13.78 -23.27 9.22
N PHE A 567 -14.72 -24.19 9.39
CA PHE A 567 -15.95 -24.29 8.62
C PHE A 567 -17.14 -23.94 9.50
N LEU A 568 -17.68 -22.72 9.34
CA LEU A 568 -18.71 -22.15 10.20
C LEU A 568 -20.04 -21.93 9.45
N GLY A 569 -21.08 -22.65 9.85
CA GLY A 569 -22.46 -22.36 9.40
C GLY A 569 -22.69 -22.54 7.91
N ASN A 570 -21.95 -23.44 7.25
CA ASN A 570 -22.11 -23.72 5.83
C ASN A 570 -23.31 -24.64 5.59
N VAL A 571 -23.93 -24.52 4.42
CA VAL A 571 -25.18 -25.20 4.09
C VAL A 571 -25.04 -25.99 2.80
N GLY A 572 -25.44 -27.26 2.82
CA GLY A 572 -25.62 -28.02 1.59
C GLY A 572 -26.70 -29.09 1.62
N ASP A 573 -26.82 -29.85 0.54
CA ASP A 573 -27.67 -31.04 0.53
C ASP A 573 -26.86 -32.27 0.98
N ARG A 574 -25.64 -32.40 0.48
CA ARG A 574 -24.71 -33.50 0.79
C ARG A 574 -23.36 -32.92 1.20
N GLY A 575 -22.97 -33.12 2.46
CA GLY A 575 -21.74 -32.52 3.03
C GLY A 575 -21.93 -31.03 3.30
N GLY A 576 -22.49 -30.69 4.47
CA GLY A 576 -22.87 -29.32 4.81
C GLY A 576 -21.70 -28.33 4.81
N ALA A 577 -20.48 -28.80 5.07
CA ALA A 577 -19.26 -28.00 4.93
C ALA A 577 -18.39 -28.49 3.76
N LEU A 578 -18.02 -29.76 3.77
CA LEU A 578 -17.00 -30.31 2.88
C LEU A 578 -17.48 -31.64 2.30
N SER A 579 -17.29 -31.79 1.00
CA SER A 579 -17.41 -33.07 0.29
C SER A 579 -16.08 -33.44 -0.31
N ILE A 580 -15.64 -34.67 -0.08
CA ILE A 580 -14.47 -35.28 -0.72
C ILE A 580 -14.98 -36.48 -1.50
N SER A 581 -14.92 -36.36 -2.82
CA SER A 581 -15.14 -37.45 -3.77
C SER A 581 -13.84 -37.62 -4.54
N ALA A 582 -13.55 -38.81 -5.04
CA ALA A 582 -12.48 -38.93 -6.02
C ALA A 582 -12.82 -39.98 -7.05
N ALA A 583 -12.52 -39.69 -8.32
CA ALA A 583 -12.63 -40.70 -9.37
C ALA A 583 -11.46 -41.71 -9.30
N HIS A 584 -10.32 -41.31 -8.74
CA HIS A 584 -9.06 -42.06 -8.62
C HIS A 584 -8.47 -41.89 -7.22
N ALA A 585 -7.46 -42.69 -6.82
CA ALA A 585 -6.91 -42.77 -5.45
C ALA A 585 -6.31 -41.45 -4.90
N ALA A 586 -7.15 -40.45 -4.66
CA ALA A 586 -6.81 -39.16 -4.10
C ALA A 586 -6.52 -39.33 -2.61
N SER A 587 -5.36 -38.83 -2.18
CA SER A 587 -4.95 -38.84 -0.78
C SER A 587 -5.33 -37.51 -0.16
N SER A 588 -6.46 -37.49 0.57
CA SER A 588 -6.95 -36.28 1.23
C SER A 588 -6.64 -36.28 2.72
N VAL A 589 -6.00 -35.22 3.20
CA VAL A 589 -5.57 -35.08 4.61
C VAL A 589 -6.22 -33.84 5.20
N LEU A 590 -6.93 -34.04 6.31
CA LEU A 590 -7.49 -32.98 7.14
C LEU A 590 -6.84 -33.03 8.51
N SER A 591 -6.27 -31.92 8.95
CA SER A 591 -5.71 -31.82 10.29
C SER A 591 -6.10 -30.52 11.00
N ASP A 592 -6.18 -30.58 12.33
CA ASP A 592 -6.24 -29.37 13.19
C ASP A 592 -7.37 -28.40 12.83
N SER A 593 -8.48 -28.91 12.27
CA SER A 593 -9.55 -28.10 11.69
C SER A 593 -10.86 -28.24 12.47
N SER A 594 -11.73 -27.23 12.36
CA SER A 594 -13.02 -27.17 13.07
C SER A 594 -14.21 -27.05 12.12
N PHE A 595 -15.29 -27.75 12.45
CA PHE A 595 -16.55 -27.78 11.71
C PHE A 595 -17.68 -27.48 12.68
N ILE A 596 -18.22 -26.26 12.62
CA ILE A 596 -19.15 -25.72 13.61
C ILE A 596 -20.45 -25.29 12.95
N GLY A 597 -21.57 -25.87 13.39
CA GLY A 597 -22.91 -25.41 12.99
C GLY A 597 -23.26 -25.63 11.53
N ASN A 598 -22.56 -26.52 10.82
CA ASN A 598 -22.83 -26.78 9.40
C ASN A 598 -24.08 -27.66 9.25
N THR A 599 -24.83 -27.43 8.18
CA THR A 599 -26.15 -28.07 7.96
C THR A 599 -26.21 -28.74 6.60
N ALA A 600 -26.65 -30.01 6.56
CA ALA A 600 -26.95 -30.71 5.34
C ALA A 600 -28.41 -31.18 5.27
N SER A 601 -29.09 -30.93 4.15
CA SER A 601 -30.50 -31.30 3.98
C SER A 601 -30.72 -32.81 3.75
N LYS A 602 -29.69 -33.57 3.34
CA LYS A 602 -29.79 -35.02 3.08
C LYS A 602 -28.77 -35.81 3.92
N VAL A 603 -27.47 -35.66 3.66
CA VAL A 603 -26.41 -36.49 4.28
C VAL A 603 -25.20 -35.66 4.69
N ALA A 604 -24.50 -36.09 5.74
CA ALA A 604 -23.29 -35.45 6.31
C ALA A 604 -23.50 -33.97 6.69
N GLY A 605 -23.81 -33.69 7.96
CA GLY A 605 -23.97 -32.32 8.43
C GLY A 605 -22.70 -31.47 8.26
N ALA A 606 -21.52 -32.09 8.32
CA ALA A 606 -20.25 -31.43 8.03
C ALA A 606 -19.50 -32.06 6.86
N LEU A 607 -19.01 -33.31 7.01
CA LEU A 607 -18.06 -33.94 6.10
C LEU A 607 -18.67 -35.15 5.38
N LEU A 608 -18.67 -35.11 4.06
CA LEU A 608 -18.98 -36.26 3.20
C LEU A 608 -17.69 -36.84 2.62
N LEU A 609 -17.49 -38.15 2.79
CA LEU A 609 -16.44 -38.93 2.14
C LEU A 609 -17.08 -39.95 1.19
N ALA A 610 -16.78 -39.86 -0.11
CA ALA A 610 -17.33 -40.77 -1.13
C ALA A 610 -16.20 -41.51 -1.87
N SER A 611 -16.14 -42.83 -1.74
CA SER A 611 -15.06 -43.67 -2.26
C SER A 611 -14.88 -43.60 -3.79
N PRO A 612 -13.66 -43.88 -4.32
CA PRO A 612 -12.42 -44.25 -3.62
C PRO A 612 -11.60 -43.07 -3.10
N VAL A 613 -11.48 -42.88 -1.79
CA VAL A 613 -10.64 -41.84 -1.15
C VAL A 613 -9.68 -42.46 -0.15
N SER A 614 -8.42 -42.06 -0.14
CA SER A 614 -7.46 -42.43 0.91
C SER A 614 -7.04 -41.20 1.72
N GLY A 615 -6.46 -41.40 2.90
CA GLY A 615 -5.90 -40.33 3.72
C GLY A 615 -6.41 -40.33 5.16
N SER A 616 -6.52 -39.15 5.77
CA SER A 616 -6.90 -39.09 7.20
C SER A 616 -7.56 -37.79 7.63
N VAL A 617 -8.35 -37.88 8.72
CA VAL A 617 -8.83 -36.74 9.52
C VAL A 617 -8.18 -36.85 10.89
N THR A 618 -7.34 -35.89 11.26
CA THR A 618 -6.56 -35.95 12.52
C THR A 618 -6.76 -34.68 13.33
N ASN A 619 -6.97 -34.79 14.65
CA ASN A 619 -7.06 -33.63 15.55
C ASN A 619 -8.12 -32.59 15.13
N CYS A 620 -9.25 -33.06 14.57
CA CYS A 620 -10.33 -32.19 14.11
C CYS A 620 -11.47 -32.12 15.12
N THR A 621 -12.29 -31.08 15.04
CA THR A 621 -13.47 -30.89 15.90
C THR A 621 -14.73 -30.70 15.08
N PHE A 622 -15.79 -31.44 15.40
CA PHE A 622 -17.11 -31.34 14.77
C PHE A 622 -18.13 -30.99 15.85
N THR A 623 -18.67 -29.78 15.82
CA THR A 623 -19.59 -29.28 16.84
C THR A 623 -20.90 -28.79 16.25
N ASN A 624 -22.04 -29.25 16.80
CA ASN A 624 -23.38 -28.77 16.45
C ASN A 624 -23.72 -28.85 14.94
N ASN A 625 -23.16 -29.79 14.21
CA ASN A 625 -23.50 -30.00 12.80
C ASN A 625 -24.80 -30.82 12.69
N THR A 626 -25.62 -30.53 11.68
CA THR A 626 -26.98 -31.11 11.56
C THR A 626 -27.20 -31.72 10.19
N SER A 627 -27.74 -32.93 10.11
CA SER A 627 -28.33 -33.46 8.87
C SER A 627 -29.46 -34.45 9.12
N ILE A 628 -30.06 -35.00 8.06
CA ILE A 628 -31.06 -36.08 8.19
C ILE A 628 -30.38 -37.40 8.58
N THR A 629 -29.35 -37.83 7.85
CA THR A 629 -28.80 -39.19 8.03
C THR A 629 -27.60 -39.24 8.98
N ALA A 630 -26.63 -38.32 8.88
CA ALA A 630 -25.40 -38.36 9.68
C ALA A 630 -25.01 -36.97 10.17
N GLY A 631 -25.07 -36.74 11.48
CA GLY A 631 -24.96 -35.39 12.05
C GLY A 631 -23.61 -34.73 11.76
N ALA A 632 -22.50 -35.46 11.81
CA ALA A 632 -21.17 -34.92 11.51
C ALA A 632 -20.58 -35.46 10.21
N VAL A 633 -20.26 -36.77 10.16
CA VAL A 633 -19.48 -37.38 9.07
C VAL A 633 -20.26 -38.52 8.43
N PHE A 634 -20.35 -38.53 7.10
CA PHE A 634 -20.90 -39.65 6.32
C PHE A 634 -19.84 -40.24 5.40
N ILE A 635 -19.75 -41.57 5.36
CA ILE A 635 -18.80 -42.32 4.55
C ILE A 635 -19.56 -43.25 3.61
N GLU A 636 -19.50 -42.96 2.31
CA GLU A 636 -20.10 -43.76 1.25
C GLU A 636 -19.03 -44.66 0.63
N VAL A 637 -19.13 -45.97 0.85
CA VAL A 637 -18.16 -46.98 0.39
C VAL A 637 -18.79 -47.82 -0.71
N SER A 638 -18.38 -47.55 -1.95
CA SER A 638 -18.69 -48.35 -3.15
C SER A 638 -17.49 -49.18 -3.64
N THR A 639 -16.28 -48.83 -3.20
CA THR A 639 -15.01 -49.53 -3.48
C THR A 639 -14.08 -49.48 -2.25
N PRO A 640 -13.13 -50.43 -2.06
CA PRO A 640 -12.20 -50.40 -0.94
C PRO A 640 -11.44 -49.08 -0.82
N MET A 641 -11.33 -48.56 0.40
CA MET A 641 -10.74 -47.24 0.69
C MET A 641 -9.86 -47.32 1.94
N ALA A 642 -8.74 -46.60 1.98
CA ALA A 642 -7.82 -46.58 3.12
C ALA A 642 -7.83 -45.19 3.77
N PHE A 643 -8.82 -44.96 4.65
CA PHE A 643 -9.04 -43.67 5.29
C PHE A 643 -9.06 -43.82 6.81
N ALA A 644 -8.41 -42.92 7.55
CA ALA A 644 -8.32 -43.02 9.01
C ALA A 644 -8.80 -41.75 9.73
N ILE A 645 -9.45 -41.91 10.88
CA ILE A 645 -9.93 -40.81 11.72
C ILE A 645 -9.28 -40.94 13.09
N HIS A 646 -8.44 -39.96 13.45
CA HIS A 646 -7.61 -39.98 14.64
C HIS A 646 -7.82 -38.77 15.52
N ASN A 647 -7.86 -38.98 16.84
CA ASN A 647 -7.85 -37.92 17.84
C ASN A 647 -8.88 -36.80 17.54
N THR A 648 -10.07 -37.17 17.06
CA THR A 648 -11.10 -36.23 16.58
C THR A 648 -12.24 -36.12 17.59
N THR A 649 -12.77 -34.91 17.81
CA THR A 649 -13.82 -34.67 18.79
C THR A 649 -15.15 -34.34 18.10
N LEU A 650 -16.22 -35.05 18.42
CA LEU A 650 -17.57 -34.87 17.89
C LEU A 650 -18.54 -34.53 19.02
N VAL A 651 -19.09 -33.32 19.06
CA VAL A 651 -19.96 -32.83 20.15
C VAL A 651 -21.25 -32.23 19.61
N GLY A 652 -22.41 -32.67 20.12
CA GLY A 652 -23.69 -32.02 19.85
C GLY A 652 -24.18 -32.08 18.40
N ASN A 653 -23.64 -32.98 17.59
CA ASN A 653 -24.03 -33.16 16.18
C ASN A 653 -25.35 -33.95 16.07
N ILE A 654 -26.29 -33.50 15.25
CA ILE A 654 -27.68 -33.97 15.24
C ILE A 654 -28.02 -34.66 13.91
N ALA A 655 -28.53 -35.90 13.98
CA ALA A 655 -29.15 -36.59 12.85
C ALA A 655 -30.67 -36.68 13.06
N THR A 656 -31.45 -35.91 12.31
CA THR A 656 -32.92 -35.83 12.51
C THR A 656 -33.67 -37.08 12.04
N GLY A 657 -33.07 -37.88 11.16
CA GLY A 657 -33.61 -39.13 10.64
C GLY A 657 -33.32 -40.38 11.48
N GLY A 658 -32.62 -40.22 12.62
CA GLY A 658 -32.40 -41.31 13.59
C GLY A 658 -31.23 -42.26 13.30
N ALA A 659 -30.34 -41.94 12.35
CA ALA A 659 -29.22 -42.82 11.94
C ALA A 659 -27.88 -42.55 12.66
N GLY A 660 -27.89 -41.75 13.75
CA GLY A 660 -26.73 -41.46 14.60
C GLY A 660 -26.12 -40.07 14.41
N GLY A 661 -25.83 -39.37 15.50
CA GLY A 661 -25.36 -37.97 15.47
C GLY A 661 -23.89 -37.78 15.05
N GLY A 662 -23.05 -38.80 15.18
CA GLY A 662 -21.60 -38.72 14.94
C GLY A 662 -21.19 -39.09 13.50
N ILE A 663 -20.61 -40.29 13.36
CA ILE A 663 -20.09 -40.85 12.10
C ILE A 663 -21.02 -41.98 11.64
N LEU A 664 -21.34 -42.02 10.34
CA LEU A 664 -22.09 -43.11 9.71
C LEU A 664 -21.38 -43.59 8.44
N GLN A 665 -21.24 -44.90 8.29
CA GLN A 665 -20.67 -45.55 7.10
C GLN A 665 -21.74 -46.41 6.39
N GLN A 666 -21.75 -46.39 5.05
CA GLN A 666 -22.62 -47.22 4.21
C GLN A 666 -21.80 -47.95 3.13
N GLY A 667 -21.77 -49.29 3.12
CA GLY A 667 -21.11 -50.11 2.09
C GLY A 667 -20.66 -51.51 2.58
N GLU A 668 -20.17 -52.36 1.67
CA GLU A 668 -19.68 -53.72 2.00
C GLU A 668 -18.21 -53.66 2.47
N GLU A 669 -17.99 -53.95 3.76
CA GLU A 669 -16.71 -54.04 4.50
C GLU A 669 -16.16 -52.74 5.15
N LEU A 670 -15.78 -52.86 6.43
CA LEU A 670 -15.33 -51.78 7.32
C LEU A 670 -13.84 -51.49 7.07
N GLN A 671 -13.51 -50.40 6.36
CA GLN A 671 -12.12 -50.06 5.98
C GLN A 671 -11.65 -48.69 6.51
N VAL A 672 -12.36 -48.15 7.51
CA VAL A 672 -11.99 -46.88 8.17
C VAL A 672 -11.48 -47.16 9.57
N GLU A 673 -10.22 -46.78 9.85
CA GLU A 673 -9.62 -46.91 11.18
C GLU A 673 -10.03 -45.72 12.04
N VAL A 674 -10.65 -45.97 13.20
CA VAL A 674 -11.00 -44.94 14.20
C VAL A 674 -10.31 -45.29 15.51
N ASP A 675 -9.50 -44.38 16.06
CA ASP A 675 -8.71 -44.63 17.27
C ASP A 675 -9.46 -44.37 18.60
N GLU A 676 -8.92 -44.91 19.70
CA GLU A 676 -9.44 -44.70 21.07
C GLU A 676 -9.39 -43.22 21.52
N GLY A 677 -8.64 -42.36 20.83
CA GLY A 677 -8.55 -40.93 21.10
C GLY A 677 -9.74 -40.12 20.55
N THR A 678 -10.61 -40.73 19.76
CA THR A 678 -11.77 -40.07 19.13
C THR A 678 -12.95 -40.01 20.11
N LEU A 679 -13.29 -38.80 20.57
CA LEU A 679 -14.34 -38.55 21.58
C LEU A 679 -15.66 -38.19 20.91
N VAL A 680 -16.72 -38.98 21.17
CA VAL A 680 -18.09 -38.71 20.70
C VAL A 680 -18.99 -38.36 21.89
N VAL A 681 -19.48 -37.13 21.94
CA VAL A 681 -20.40 -36.63 22.97
C VAL A 681 -21.76 -36.32 22.35
N GLY A 682 -22.74 -37.14 22.75
CA GLY A 682 -24.16 -37.24 22.37
C GLY A 682 -24.84 -36.15 21.50
N GLY A 683 -25.75 -36.62 20.65
CA GLY A 683 -26.50 -35.81 19.67
C GLY A 683 -27.99 -36.14 19.50
N ASN A 684 -28.54 -37.07 20.28
CA ASN A 684 -29.97 -37.30 20.51
C ASN A 684 -30.10 -38.24 21.73
N GLU A 685 -31.18 -38.12 22.51
CA GLU A 685 -31.45 -38.97 23.68
C GLU A 685 -31.33 -40.47 23.32
N GLY A 686 -30.31 -41.16 23.88
CA GLY A 686 -30.30 -42.62 23.97
C GLY A 686 -29.49 -43.43 22.95
N GLN A 687 -28.71 -42.84 22.04
CA GLN A 687 -27.83 -43.63 21.15
C GLN A 687 -26.45 -42.97 20.97
N CYS A 688 -25.52 -43.30 21.85
CA CYS A 688 -24.09 -43.22 21.55
C CYS A 688 -23.66 -44.61 21.07
N CYS A 689 -23.59 -44.85 19.77
CA CYS A 689 -22.84 -45.98 19.19
C CYS A 689 -22.64 -45.77 17.68
N TYR A 690 -21.44 -46.13 17.23
CA TYR A 690 -21.12 -46.47 15.86
C TYR A 690 -22.17 -47.47 15.33
N ALA A 691 -22.96 -47.10 14.32
CA ALA A 691 -23.93 -48.00 13.71
C ALA A 691 -23.27 -48.74 12.53
N GLY A 692 -22.54 -49.82 12.83
CA GLY A 692 -22.11 -50.78 11.82
C GLY A 692 -23.32 -51.56 11.30
N GLY A 693 -23.62 -51.40 10.00
CA GLY A 693 -24.61 -52.22 9.30
C GLY A 693 -24.00 -53.55 8.82
N GLU A 694 -24.38 -54.62 9.52
CA GLU A 694 -24.31 -56.07 9.23
C GLU A 694 -23.03 -56.68 8.59
N GLY A 695 -22.30 -57.44 9.41
CA GLY A 695 -21.41 -58.52 8.96
C GLY A 695 -20.03 -58.58 9.61
N ASP A 696 -19.97 -58.84 10.92
CA ASP A 696 -18.80 -59.25 11.73
C ASP A 696 -17.54 -58.34 11.84
N SER A 697 -17.22 -58.04 13.11
CA SER A 697 -15.94 -57.63 13.72
C SER A 697 -15.55 -56.14 13.77
N LEU A 698 -15.54 -55.58 14.99
CA LEU A 698 -14.43 -54.85 15.60
C LEU A 698 -14.67 -54.70 17.12
N THR A 699 -13.72 -55.17 17.91
CA THR A 699 -13.78 -55.30 19.37
C THR A 699 -13.38 -54.01 20.09
N SER A 700 -14.23 -53.61 21.04
CA SER A 700 -14.05 -52.64 22.15
C SER A 700 -13.77 -51.15 21.84
N ALA A 701 -14.83 -50.35 21.82
CA ALA A 701 -14.81 -48.96 22.27
C ALA A 701 -15.76 -48.82 23.48
N SER A 702 -15.22 -48.44 24.63
CA SER A 702 -15.96 -48.32 25.90
C SER A 702 -16.83 -47.06 25.92
N CYS A 703 -18.15 -47.21 25.82
CA CYS A 703 -19.10 -46.18 26.22
C CYS A 703 -19.20 -46.20 27.76
N LEU A 704 -18.80 -45.12 28.44
CA LEU A 704 -18.90 -45.02 29.90
C LEU A 704 -20.33 -44.59 30.28
N ASP A 705 -21.06 -45.49 30.94
CA ASP A 705 -22.38 -45.25 31.53
C ASP A 705 -22.20 -44.82 33.00
N VAL A 706 -22.65 -43.62 33.37
CA VAL A 706 -22.47 -43.05 34.71
C VAL A 706 -23.80 -43.12 35.48
N SER A 707 -24.13 -44.29 36.02
CA SER A 707 -25.11 -44.40 37.12
C SER A 707 -25.02 -45.70 37.93
N ALA A 708 -24.26 -45.72 39.04
CA ALA A 708 -24.54 -46.51 40.25
C ALA A 708 -23.52 -46.21 41.37
N GLY A 709 -23.98 -45.87 42.57
CA GLY A 709 -23.14 -45.54 43.75
C GLY A 709 -23.04 -46.64 44.81
N HIS A 710 -22.12 -46.48 45.78
CA HIS A 710 -22.14 -47.14 47.10
C HIS A 710 -21.32 -46.37 48.16
N SER A 711 -21.72 -46.53 49.44
CA SER A 711 -21.38 -45.72 50.64
C SER A 711 -20.56 -46.47 51.71
N THR A 712 -19.72 -45.78 52.51
CA THR A 712 -19.43 -46.02 53.97
C THR A 712 -18.76 -44.77 54.62
N GLY A 713 -19.01 -44.48 55.92
CA GLY A 713 -18.75 -43.16 56.57
C GLY A 713 -17.71 -43.07 57.72
N TRP A 714 -17.32 -41.82 58.06
CA TRP A 714 -16.33 -41.34 59.08
C TRP A 714 -16.84 -40.06 59.81
N PRO A 715 -16.26 -39.61 60.96
CA PRO A 715 -16.85 -38.60 61.85
C PRO A 715 -16.80 -37.17 61.27
N CYS A 716 -17.79 -36.35 61.62
CA CYS A 716 -18.23 -35.20 60.83
C CYS A 716 -18.28 -33.90 61.68
N CYS A 717 -17.43 -32.90 61.39
CA CYS A 717 -17.54 -31.51 61.91
C CYS A 717 -18.73 -30.78 61.26
N SER A 718 -19.40 -29.88 61.99
CA SER A 718 -20.56 -29.12 61.53
C SER A 718 -20.27 -28.27 60.29
N ARG A 719 -21.31 -27.98 59.51
CA ARG A 719 -21.23 -27.21 58.25
C ARG A 719 -20.61 -25.82 58.51
N GLY A 720 -19.51 -25.50 57.83
CA GLY A 720 -18.78 -24.23 57.97
C GLY A 720 -17.51 -24.30 58.83
N GLU A 721 -17.17 -25.48 59.38
CA GLU A 721 -15.94 -25.70 60.15
C GLU A 721 -15.10 -26.85 59.55
N TYR A 722 -13.76 -26.75 59.66
CA TYR A 722 -12.83 -27.80 59.20
C TYR A 722 -11.87 -28.23 60.32
N ILE A 723 -11.42 -29.48 60.27
CA ILE A 723 -10.52 -30.07 61.25
C ILE A 723 -9.09 -29.54 61.02
N GLY A 724 -8.62 -28.70 61.94
CA GLY A 724 -7.25 -28.18 61.95
C GLY A 724 -6.45 -28.65 63.16
N LYS A 725 -5.12 -28.53 63.08
CA LYS A 725 -4.22 -28.77 64.22
C LYS A 725 -4.20 -27.50 65.09
N ARG A 726 -4.53 -27.60 66.37
CA ARG A 726 -4.27 -26.50 67.32
C ARG A 726 -2.93 -26.74 68.00
N ASP A 727 -2.07 -25.71 67.97
CA ASP A 727 -0.85 -25.68 68.76
C ASP A 727 -1.20 -25.68 70.26
N THR A 728 -0.87 -26.76 70.97
CA THR A 728 -1.11 -26.88 72.41
C THR A 728 0.07 -26.31 73.19
N SER A 729 0.16 -24.99 73.24
CA SER A 729 0.90 -24.32 74.31
C SER A 729 -0.02 -24.13 75.52
N THR A 730 -0.23 -25.20 76.30
CA THR A 730 -0.40 -25.19 77.78
C THR A 730 -0.79 -26.57 78.31
N HIS A 731 -0.10 -26.98 79.38
CA HIS A 731 -0.09 -28.27 80.07
C HIS A 731 -1.45 -28.89 80.46
N PHE A 732 -1.65 -30.21 80.24
CA PHE A 732 -1.79 -31.26 81.29
C PHE A 732 -2.03 -32.67 80.70
N SER A 733 -1.67 -33.69 81.48
CA SER A 733 -1.48 -35.11 81.14
C SER A 733 -2.75 -36.00 81.20
N SER A 734 -2.93 -36.92 80.23
CA SER A 734 -2.95 -38.38 80.42
C SER A 734 -3.40 -39.09 79.12
N SER A 735 -2.61 -40.10 78.74
CA SER A 735 -2.50 -40.78 77.45
C SER A 735 -3.63 -41.76 77.08
N LEU A 736 -4.02 -41.73 75.80
CA LEU A 736 -4.25 -42.92 74.97
C LEU A 736 -3.73 -42.59 73.55
N GLU A 737 -2.65 -43.24 73.12
CA GLU A 737 -2.00 -43.02 71.82
C GLU A 737 -2.47 -44.04 70.79
N ALA A 738 -3.23 -43.56 69.80
CA ALA A 738 -2.99 -43.87 68.40
C ALA A 738 -2.82 -42.50 67.72
N ASP A 739 -1.56 -42.15 67.46
CA ASP A 739 -1.08 -41.01 66.67
C ASP A 739 -1.69 -39.62 66.93
N GLY A 740 -1.45 -39.09 68.14
CA GLY A 740 -0.91 -37.74 68.35
C GLY A 740 -1.58 -36.50 67.72
N LEU A 741 -2.83 -36.53 67.25
CA LEU A 741 -3.55 -35.35 66.75
C LEU A 741 -4.79 -35.05 67.58
N SER A 742 -4.74 -33.96 68.37
CA SER A 742 -5.94 -33.28 68.88
C SER A 742 -6.60 -32.53 67.72
N LEU A 743 -7.56 -33.16 67.05
CA LEU A 743 -8.36 -32.60 65.96
C LEU A 743 -9.46 -31.69 66.54
N THR A 744 -9.44 -30.39 66.22
CA THR A 744 -10.50 -29.44 66.60
C THR A 744 -11.08 -28.76 65.35
N CYS A 745 -12.40 -28.55 65.30
CA CYS A 745 -13.04 -27.82 64.19
C CYS A 745 -12.73 -26.31 64.30
N LEU A 746 -12.20 -25.70 63.24
CA LEU A 746 -11.87 -24.27 63.06
C LEU A 746 -12.84 -23.63 62.05
N LEU A 747 -13.19 -22.35 62.22
CA LEU A 747 -14.07 -21.64 61.28
C LEU A 747 -13.37 -21.41 59.93
N CYS A 748 -14.10 -21.68 58.85
CA CYS A 748 -13.67 -21.45 57.46
C CYS A 748 -13.89 -19.98 57.04
N ASP A 749 -12.87 -19.35 56.43
CA ASP A 749 -12.96 -17.98 55.89
C ASP A 749 -13.50 -18.01 54.44
N PRO A 750 -14.73 -17.51 54.19
CA PRO A 750 -15.40 -17.66 52.91
C PRO A 750 -14.81 -16.81 51.77
N GLN A 751 -13.84 -15.92 52.03
CA GLN A 751 -13.23 -15.11 50.96
C GLN A 751 -12.07 -15.82 50.26
N THR A 752 -11.32 -16.65 50.99
CA THR A 752 -10.11 -17.33 50.46
C THR A 752 -10.31 -18.85 50.34
N MET A 753 -11.36 -19.41 50.95
CA MET A 753 -11.65 -20.84 51.01
C MET A 753 -13.11 -21.11 50.63
N ASP A 754 -13.39 -22.24 49.98
CA ASP A 754 -14.77 -22.64 49.64
C ASP A 754 -15.40 -23.44 50.79
N CYS A 755 -16.31 -22.78 51.52
CA CYS A 755 -16.82 -23.24 52.81
C CYS A 755 -18.16 -24.01 52.76
N GLY A 756 -18.61 -24.55 51.62
CA GLY A 756 -19.84 -25.38 51.52
C GLY A 756 -19.63 -26.68 50.74
N SER A 757 -20.25 -27.83 51.00
CA SER A 757 -21.32 -28.26 51.92
C SER A 757 -21.02 -29.62 52.56
N ALA A 758 -19.77 -30.08 52.51
CA ALA A 758 -19.36 -31.37 53.05
C ALA A 758 -19.11 -31.29 54.56
N VAL A 759 -19.50 -32.34 55.27
CA VAL A 759 -19.38 -32.48 56.72
C VAL A 759 -18.13 -33.32 57.00
N GLY A 760 -17.18 -32.85 57.83
CA GLY A 760 -15.94 -33.59 58.16
C GLY A 760 -14.67 -33.28 57.33
N ILE A 761 -14.49 -32.04 56.87
CA ILE A 761 -13.32 -31.60 56.06
C ILE A 761 -12.08 -31.36 56.97
N THR A 762 -10.86 -31.63 56.50
CA THR A 762 -9.56 -31.42 57.22
C THR A 762 -8.72 -30.32 56.53
N THR A 763 -7.67 -29.76 57.14
CA THR A 763 -6.76 -28.78 56.47
C THR A 763 -6.25 -29.24 55.11
N ALA A 764 -5.97 -30.54 54.95
CA ALA A 764 -5.53 -31.13 53.70
C ALA A 764 -6.66 -31.28 52.67
N THR A 765 -7.89 -31.51 53.13
CA THR A 765 -9.06 -31.70 52.27
C THR A 765 -9.94 -30.46 52.11
N LEU A 766 -9.50 -29.32 52.68
CA LEU A 766 -10.19 -28.04 52.57
C LEU A 766 -9.97 -27.44 51.18
N PRO A 767 -11.03 -27.24 50.38
CA PRO A 767 -10.90 -26.64 49.06
C PRO A 767 -10.56 -25.15 49.17
N LEU A 768 -9.50 -24.72 48.47
CA LEU A 768 -9.25 -23.30 48.27
C LEU A 768 -10.27 -22.72 47.29
N ALA A 769 -10.67 -21.46 47.51
CA ALA A 769 -11.46 -20.74 46.53
C ALA A 769 -10.61 -20.49 45.27
N SER A 770 -11.24 -20.50 44.09
CA SER A 770 -10.57 -20.17 42.82
C SER A 770 -9.87 -18.80 42.92
N GLY A 771 -8.71 -18.67 42.29
CA GLY A 771 -7.86 -17.47 42.36
C GLY A 771 -6.83 -17.44 43.49
N HIS A 772 -6.79 -18.46 44.35
CA HIS A 772 -5.86 -18.52 45.48
C HIS A 772 -4.95 -19.76 45.43
N TRP A 773 -3.73 -19.64 45.95
CA TRP A 773 -2.70 -20.67 45.95
C TRP A 773 -2.02 -20.80 47.31
N ARG A 774 -1.59 -22.03 47.65
CA ARG A 774 -0.80 -22.32 48.86
C ARG A 774 0.37 -23.26 48.57
N GLU A 775 1.42 -23.13 49.37
CA GLU A 775 2.70 -23.83 49.19
C GLU A 775 2.64 -25.34 49.47
N SER A 776 1.71 -25.81 50.30
CA SER A 776 1.47 -27.24 50.52
C SER A 776 0.06 -27.50 51.09
N ALA A 777 -0.40 -28.76 51.03
CA ALA A 777 -1.70 -29.16 51.58
C ALA A 777 -1.85 -28.91 53.11
N THR A 778 -0.76 -28.59 53.84
CA THR A 778 -0.76 -28.36 55.29
C THR A 778 -0.35 -26.95 55.71
N THR A 779 0.07 -26.07 54.79
CA THR A 779 0.45 -24.68 55.09
C THR A 779 -0.78 -23.78 55.23
N GLU A 780 -0.83 -22.98 56.30
CA GLU A 780 -1.95 -22.08 56.61
C GLU A 780 -1.88 -20.72 55.89
N THR A 781 -0.74 -20.37 55.29
CA THR A 781 -0.58 -19.11 54.54
C THR A 781 -1.04 -19.24 53.09
N ILE A 782 -2.12 -18.54 52.75
CA ILE A 782 -2.73 -18.47 51.41
C ILE A 782 -2.28 -17.18 50.72
N ARG A 783 -2.01 -17.23 49.42
CA ARG A 783 -1.63 -16.09 48.59
C ARG A 783 -2.47 -16.05 47.31
N ASP A 784 -2.67 -14.85 46.78
CA ASP A 784 -3.41 -14.66 45.52
C ASP A 784 -2.56 -15.08 44.33
N CYS A 785 -3.22 -15.61 43.31
CA CYS A 785 -2.56 -15.99 42.07
C CYS A 785 -2.31 -14.79 41.19
N TRP A 786 -1.22 -14.85 40.43
CA TRP A 786 -0.81 -13.75 39.55
C TRP A 786 -1.88 -13.42 38.51
N TYR A 787 -2.60 -14.45 38.03
CA TYR A 787 -3.84 -14.30 37.29
C TYR A 787 -4.96 -15.05 38.04
N PRO A 788 -6.10 -14.42 38.36
CA PRO A 788 -7.17 -15.06 39.13
C PRO A 788 -7.70 -16.36 38.48
N GLY A 789 -7.67 -16.47 37.15
CA GLY A 789 -8.07 -17.68 36.43
C GLY A 789 -6.93 -18.69 36.18
N ALA A 790 -5.72 -18.46 36.70
CA ALA A 790 -4.61 -19.40 36.60
C ALA A 790 -4.59 -20.40 37.76
N CYS A 791 -5.38 -20.15 38.80
CA CYS A 791 -5.59 -21.07 39.91
C CYS A 791 -7.05 -21.50 39.96
N ASP A 792 -7.30 -22.76 39.66
CA ASP A 792 -8.63 -23.34 39.77
C ASP A 792 -9.07 -23.48 41.25
N GLY A 793 -8.12 -23.40 42.18
CA GLY A 793 -8.38 -23.66 43.60
C GLY A 793 -8.59 -25.16 43.84
N GLY A 794 -9.35 -25.52 44.87
CA GLY A 794 -9.70 -26.91 45.15
C GLY A 794 -8.79 -27.62 46.15
N VAL A 795 -8.81 -28.96 46.13
CA VAL A 795 -8.16 -29.83 47.14
C VAL A 795 -6.92 -30.50 46.56
N MET A 796 -5.79 -30.37 47.25
CA MET A 796 -4.52 -31.03 46.87
C MET A 796 -4.38 -32.38 47.57
N GLU A 797 -4.10 -33.43 46.79
CA GLU A 797 -3.82 -34.76 47.33
C GLU A 797 -2.50 -34.80 48.12
N LEU A 798 -2.44 -35.61 49.18
CA LEU A 798 -1.25 -35.70 50.04
C LEU A 798 -0.02 -36.20 49.25
N GLY A 799 0.99 -35.34 49.09
CA GLY A 799 2.22 -35.64 48.35
C GLY A 799 2.29 -35.06 46.93
N ALA A 800 1.23 -34.39 46.46
CA ALA A 800 1.23 -33.66 45.19
C ALA A 800 2.01 -32.34 45.27
N THR A 801 2.59 -31.89 44.15
CA THR A 801 3.32 -30.61 44.07
C THR A 801 2.37 -29.42 44.05
N PRO A 802 2.82 -28.22 44.44
CA PRO A 802 2.00 -27.01 44.48
C PRO A 802 1.33 -26.62 43.15
N ASP A 803 1.75 -27.22 42.04
CA ASP A 803 1.17 -27.07 40.71
C ASP A 803 -0.25 -27.65 40.61
N ALA A 804 -0.68 -28.47 41.58
CA ALA A 804 -2.01 -29.06 41.61
C ALA A 804 -3.15 -28.04 41.78
N TYR A 805 -2.86 -26.82 42.27
CA TYR A 805 -3.83 -25.72 42.31
C TYR A 805 -3.89 -24.92 41.00
N CYS A 806 -2.93 -25.14 40.10
CA CYS A 806 -2.84 -24.41 38.86
C CYS A 806 -3.81 -24.97 37.83
N ALA A 807 -4.47 -24.07 37.12
CA ALA A 807 -5.31 -24.40 35.99
C ALA A 807 -4.48 -25.06 34.87
N THR A 808 -5.16 -25.80 33.99
CA THR A 808 -4.49 -26.52 32.89
C THR A 808 -3.68 -25.54 32.02
N GLY A 809 -2.39 -25.81 31.84
CA GLY A 809 -1.46 -24.95 31.09
C GLY A 809 -0.57 -24.06 31.96
N TYR A 810 -0.80 -23.98 33.26
CA TYR A 810 -0.02 -23.19 34.22
C TYR A 810 0.79 -24.09 35.18
N GLU A 811 2.01 -23.70 35.52
CA GLU A 811 2.93 -24.39 36.45
C GLU A 811 3.75 -23.39 37.28
N GLY A 812 4.45 -23.88 38.30
CA GLY A 812 5.41 -23.12 39.08
C GLY A 812 4.79 -22.24 40.18
N PRO A 813 5.64 -21.49 40.91
CA PRO A 813 5.18 -20.63 42.00
C PRO A 813 4.13 -19.62 41.53
N TYR A 814 3.01 -19.49 42.27
CA TYR A 814 1.86 -18.65 41.92
C TYR A 814 1.14 -19.01 40.61
N CYS A 815 1.41 -20.19 40.05
CA CYS A 815 0.93 -20.60 38.73
C CYS A 815 1.33 -19.61 37.62
N ALA A 816 2.47 -18.94 37.80
CA ALA A 816 2.93 -17.86 36.93
C ALA A 816 3.73 -18.33 35.71
N LEU A 817 4.08 -19.62 35.63
CA LEU A 817 4.80 -20.19 34.49
C LEU A 817 3.83 -21.00 33.62
N CYS A 818 4.13 -21.11 32.34
CA CYS A 818 3.36 -21.96 31.44
C CYS A 818 3.98 -23.34 31.32
N GLN A 819 3.14 -24.37 31.44
CA GLN A 819 3.52 -25.78 31.29
C GLN A 819 4.25 -26.04 29.98
N SER A 820 5.05 -27.10 29.94
CA SER A 820 5.70 -27.53 28.69
C SER A 820 4.63 -27.77 27.61
N GLY A 821 4.79 -27.13 26.45
CA GLY A 821 3.75 -27.12 25.42
C GLY A 821 2.73 -25.99 25.55
N TRP A 822 2.96 -24.98 26.40
CA TRP A 822 2.17 -23.74 26.52
C TRP A 822 3.09 -22.50 26.44
N ILE A 823 2.55 -21.35 26.00
CA ILE A 823 3.22 -20.05 25.84
C ILE A 823 2.46 -18.97 26.60
N ASP A 824 3.19 -18.05 27.21
CA ASP A 824 2.61 -16.88 27.88
C ASP A 824 2.28 -15.80 26.84
N LEU A 825 0.99 -15.51 26.67
CA LEU A 825 0.45 -14.43 25.85
C LEU A 825 0.12 -13.23 26.75
N HIS A 826 1.17 -12.51 27.14
CA HIS A 826 1.18 -11.24 27.87
C HIS A 826 0.31 -11.19 29.14
N GLY A 827 0.98 -11.31 30.29
CA GLY A 827 0.41 -11.01 31.60
C GLY A 827 0.30 -12.23 32.52
N GLY A 828 0.95 -13.34 32.18
CA GLY A 828 0.82 -14.60 32.92
C GLY A 828 -0.39 -15.39 32.44
N HIS A 829 -0.66 -15.40 31.13
CA HIS A 829 -1.77 -16.12 30.48
C HIS A 829 -1.22 -17.20 29.56
N CYS A 830 -1.35 -18.45 29.99
CA CYS A 830 -0.79 -19.59 29.30
C CYS A 830 -1.76 -20.15 28.27
N VAL A 831 -1.31 -20.20 27.01
CA VAL A 831 -2.05 -20.78 25.88
C VAL A 831 -1.20 -21.88 25.25
N LYS A 832 -1.80 -23.01 24.89
CA LYS A 832 -1.07 -24.18 24.39
C LYS A 832 -0.31 -23.82 23.11
N LYS A 833 0.99 -24.15 23.06
CA LYS A 833 1.85 -24.06 21.87
C LYS A 833 1.22 -24.86 20.75
N THR A 834 0.63 -24.17 19.79
CA THR A 834 0.28 -24.74 18.49
C THR A 834 1.38 -24.38 17.48
N PRO A 835 1.77 -25.27 16.55
CA PRO A 835 2.95 -25.06 15.70
C PRO A 835 2.81 -23.94 14.65
N ALA A 836 1.69 -23.21 14.61
CA ALA A 836 1.19 -22.59 13.39
C ALA A 836 1.24 -21.04 13.29
N VAL A 837 1.78 -20.28 14.25
CA VAL A 837 1.68 -18.79 14.18
C VAL A 837 3.01 -18.03 14.28
N GLY A 838 4.14 -18.71 14.51
CA GLY A 838 5.38 -17.99 14.82
C GLY A 838 6.18 -17.46 13.62
N LEU A 839 6.10 -18.09 12.43
CA LEU A 839 7.05 -17.85 11.33
C LEU A 839 6.45 -17.06 10.16
N ALA A 840 5.17 -17.31 9.81
CA ALA A 840 4.47 -16.59 8.73
C ALA A 840 4.26 -15.10 9.07
N GLY A 841 3.95 -14.77 10.33
CA GLY A 841 3.82 -13.38 10.78
C GLY A 841 5.13 -12.60 10.84
N PHE A 842 6.27 -13.29 10.74
CA PHE A 842 7.61 -12.71 10.88
C PHE A 842 8.24 -12.34 9.55
N VAL A 843 8.08 -13.24 8.57
CA VAL A 843 8.56 -13.02 7.21
C VAL A 843 7.64 -12.02 6.51
N ASN A 844 6.31 -12.16 6.66
CA ASN A 844 5.32 -11.31 5.99
C ASN A 844 5.29 -9.85 6.47
N ARG A 845 5.85 -9.56 7.65
CA ARG A 845 5.93 -8.18 8.19
C ARG A 845 7.29 -7.50 7.92
N CYS A 846 8.30 -8.29 7.56
CA CYS A 846 9.63 -7.82 7.13
C CYS A 846 9.72 -7.64 5.62
N SER A 847 9.00 -8.45 4.82
CA SER A 847 8.95 -8.34 3.36
C SER A 847 8.06 -7.20 2.85
N ASN A 848 6.95 -6.88 3.54
CA ASN A 848 6.01 -5.82 3.12
C ASN A 848 6.36 -4.40 3.61
N ASN A 849 7.54 -4.19 4.20
CA ASN A 849 7.95 -2.86 4.68
C ASN A 849 9.27 -2.35 4.10
N SER A 850 9.91 -3.10 3.21
CA SER A 850 11.12 -2.67 2.51
C SER A 850 10.81 -1.78 1.29
N VAL A 851 9.58 -1.79 0.78
CA VAL A 851 9.13 -0.90 -0.33
C VAL A 851 8.36 0.32 0.18
N ILE A 852 7.74 0.26 1.35
CA ILE A 852 7.08 1.41 2.01
C ILE A 852 8.11 2.41 2.59
N HIS A 853 9.37 2.02 2.72
CA HIS A 853 10.38 2.79 3.45
C HIS A 853 10.95 3.99 2.69
N GLU A 854 10.80 4.10 1.36
CA GLU A 854 11.33 5.27 0.64
C GLU A 854 10.28 6.35 0.35
N TYR A 855 9.00 5.96 0.22
CA TYR A 855 7.88 6.85 -0.09
C TYR A 855 7.28 7.53 1.15
N ASN A 856 7.23 6.84 2.30
CA ASN A 856 6.70 7.44 3.54
C ASN A 856 7.72 8.21 4.39
N ILE A 857 9.03 8.05 4.16
CA ILE A 857 10.05 8.80 4.91
C ILE A 857 10.09 10.29 4.50
N GLN A 858 9.76 10.61 3.25
CA GLN A 858 9.60 12.02 2.84
C GLN A 858 8.31 12.66 3.39
N ARG A 859 7.30 11.85 3.75
CA ARG A 859 6.09 12.35 4.43
C ARG A 859 6.31 12.53 5.94
N PHE A 860 7.21 11.76 6.55
CA PHE A 860 7.70 11.97 7.92
C PHE A 860 8.58 13.24 8.07
N ASP A 861 9.11 13.78 6.97
CA ASP A 861 9.81 15.08 6.95
C ASP A 861 8.87 16.27 7.23
N SER A 862 7.56 16.04 7.12
CA SER A 862 6.51 16.95 7.58
C SER A 862 5.83 16.45 8.87
N GLY A 863 6.54 15.64 9.66
CA GLY A 863 6.05 15.05 10.91
C GLY A 863 5.42 16.11 11.79
N SER A 864 4.09 16.15 11.79
CA SER A 864 3.34 16.89 12.78
C SER A 864 3.87 16.42 14.14
N SER A 865 4.33 17.36 14.97
CA SER A 865 4.56 17.21 16.40
C SER A 865 3.56 16.23 17.04
N THR A 866 2.32 16.30 16.60
CA THR A 866 1.19 15.41 16.89
C THR A 866 1.46 13.90 16.77
N ALA A 867 2.01 13.41 15.66
CA ALA A 867 2.26 11.96 15.48
C ALA A 867 3.35 11.44 16.41
N GLN A 868 4.37 12.27 16.67
CA GLN A 868 5.44 11.94 17.60
C GLN A 868 4.88 11.83 19.02
N GLU A 869 4.07 12.79 19.47
CA GLU A 869 3.45 12.84 20.80
C GLU A 869 2.57 11.63 21.11
N ILE A 870 1.73 11.19 20.16
CA ILE A 870 0.89 9.98 20.29
C ILE A 870 1.76 8.74 20.56
N LEU A 871 2.89 8.60 19.86
CA LEU A 871 3.81 7.48 20.06
C LEU A 871 4.52 7.52 21.43
N ARG A 872 4.80 8.71 21.98
CA ARG A 872 5.42 8.87 23.33
C ARG A 872 4.44 8.44 24.41
N PHE A 873 3.23 8.96 24.31
CA PHE A 873 2.15 8.73 25.27
C PHE A 873 1.80 7.24 25.35
N ARG A 874 1.58 6.61 24.19
CA ARG A 874 1.18 5.22 24.12
C ARG A 874 2.22 4.27 24.70
N LYS A 875 3.52 4.49 24.42
CA LYS A 875 4.60 3.64 24.94
C LYS A 875 4.70 3.66 26.46
N ILE A 876 4.42 4.79 27.10
CA ILE A 876 4.48 4.91 28.56
C ILE A 876 3.33 4.12 29.21
N ILE A 877 2.11 4.20 28.66
CA ILE A 877 0.94 3.51 29.23
C ILE A 877 1.05 2.00 29.11
N THR A 878 1.37 1.49 27.92
CA THR A 878 1.46 0.03 27.71
C THR A 878 2.61 -0.58 28.53
N GLN A 879 3.69 0.17 28.72
CA GLN A 879 4.83 -0.25 29.53
C GLN A 879 4.55 -0.14 31.05
N TYR A 880 3.82 0.88 31.50
CA TYR A 880 3.41 1.04 32.91
C TYR A 880 2.57 -0.16 33.40
N VAL A 881 1.56 -0.59 32.62
CA VAL A 881 0.72 -1.75 32.96
C VAL A 881 1.58 -3.00 33.11
N SER A 882 2.55 -3.20 32.21
CA SER A 882 3.47 -4.34 32.25
C SER A 882 4.44 -4.32 33.44
N ILE A 883 4.76 -3.15 34.01
CA ILE A 883 5.73 -3.01 35.11
C ILE A 883 5.05 -3.09 36.48
N THR A 884 3.85 -2.52 36.58
CA THR A 884 3.12 -2.42 37.85
C THR A 884 2.24 -3.62 38.13
N GLY A 885 1.81 -4.35 37.09
CA GLY A 885 0.90 -5.50 37.24
C GLY A 885 -0.54 -5.09 37.54
N VAL A 886 -0.86 -3.79 37.49
CA VAL A 886 -2.20 -3.26 37.75
C VAL A 886 -3.19 -3.76 36.71
N THR A 887 -4.27 -4.37 37.18
CA THR A 887 -5.40 -4.82 36.36
C THR A 887 -6.36 -3.66 36.09
N LEU A 888 -6.23 -3.03 34.92
CA LEU A 888 -7.14 -1.96 34.49
C LEU A 888 -8.52 -2.51 34.09
N PRO A 889 -9.60 -1.69 34.06
CA PRO A 889 -10.94 -2.13 33.65
C PRO A 889 -10.94 -2.78 32.26
N LEU A 890 -11.74 -3.85 32.09
CA LEU A 890 -11.72 -4.72 30.90
C LEU A 890 -11.96 -3.95 29.59
N ALA A 891 -12.91 -3.01 29.57
CA ALA A 891 -13.21 -2.18 28.41
C ALA A 891 -12.00 -1.32 27.99
N TYR A 892 -11.25 -0.79 28.95
CA TYR A 892 -10.06 0.01 28.66
C TYR A 892 -8.89 -0.88 28.21
N GLN A 893 -8.73 -2.08 28.76
CA GLN A 893 -7.73 -3.04 28.28
C GLN A 893 -7.99 -3.45 26.82
N GLN A 894 -9.23 -3.73 26.45
CA GLN A 894 -9.61 -4.04 25.06
C GLN A 894 -9.34 -2.86 24.12
N PHE A 895 -9.64 -1.64 24.55
CA PHE A 895 -9.32 -0.44 23.80
C PHE A 895 -7.81 -0.23 23.60
N LEU A 896 -7.00 -0.45 24.65
CA LEU A 896 -5.54 -0.39 24.56
C LEU A 896 -4.97 -1.48 23.62
N ARG A 897 -5.62 -2.66 23.53
CA ARG A 897 -5.27 -3.72 22.56
C ARG A 897 -5.54 -3.30 21.12
N TRP A 898 -6.67 -2.66 20.85
CA TRP A 898 -6.97 -2.11 19.51
C TRP A 898 -5.93 -1.07 19.09
N LEU A 899 -5.50 -0.22 20.03
CA LEU A 899 -4.43 0.73 19.77
C LEU A 899 -3.06 0.05 19.59
N ASP A 900 -2.86 -1.24 19.90
CA ASP A 900 -1.52 -1.84 20.02
C ASP A 900 -0.82 -2.20 18.68
N VAL A 901 -1.47 -1.98 17.54
CA VAL A 901 -0.97 -2.34 16.19
C VAL A 901 0.34 -1.63 15.79
N VAL A 902 0.67 -0.47 16.39
CA VAL A 902 1.87 0.33 16.04
C VAL A 902 3.06 0.18 17.01
N ASN A 903 3.13 -0.90 17.81
CA ASN A 903 4.21 -1.07 18.78
C ASN A 903 5.41 -1.74 18.09
N LEU A 904 6.41 -0.94 17.70
CA LEU A 904 7.71 -1.46 17.25
C LEU A 904 8.54 -1.96 18.45
N ASP A 905 7.95 -2.86 19.25
CA ASP A 905 8.61 -3.54 20.35
C ASP A 905 9.24 -4.82 19.79
N VAL A 906 10.53 -5.08 20.03
CA VAL A 906 11.35 -6.16 19.40
C VAL A 906 10.77 -7.57 19.61
N ARG A 907 9.65 -7.71 20.33
CA ARG A 907 8.75 -8.86 20.40
C ARG A 907 8.29 -9.34 19.02
N TRP A 908 8.09 -8.44 18.05
CA TRP A 908 7.82 -8.82 16.66
C TRP A 908 9.03 -9.46 15.97
N ILE A 909 10.28 -9.15 16.41
CA ILE A 909 11.53 -9.81 16.02
C ILE A 909 11.82 -11.08 16.88
N LEU A 910 11.01 -11.35 17.89
CA LEU A 910 11.14 -12.50 18.79
C LEU A 910 9.94 -13.46 18.77
N SER A 911 9.09 -13.48 17.73
CA SER A 911 8.12 -14.58 17.49
C SER A 911 8.78 -15.96 17.35
N ILE A 912 10.11 -16.02 17.30
CA ILE A 912 10.91 -17.24 17.51
C ILE A 912 10.65 -17.86 18.90
N GLY A 913 10.21 -17.09 19.89
CA GLY A 913 9.78 -17.55 21.22
C GLY A 913 8.56 -18.48 21.21
N CYS A 914 7.78 -18.48 20.13
CA CYS A 914 6.72 -19.48 19.92
C CYS A 914 7.29 -20.87 19.61
N PHE A 915 8.48 -20.94 19.01
CA PHE A 915 9.14 -22.20 18.65
C PHE A 915 10.15 -22.69 19.70
N PHE A 916 10.78 -21.78 20.45
CA PHE A 916 11.78 -22.13 21.47
C PHE A 916 11.49 -21.41 22.79
N ARG A 917 11.65 -22.08 23.95
CA ARG A 917 11.61 -21.39 25.26
C ARG A 917 12.83 -20.46 25.33
N VAL A 918 12.61 -19.18 25.04
CA VAL A 918 13.63 -18.13 25.18
C VAL A 918 13.59 -17.63 26.61
N ASN A 919 14.63 -17.92 27.38
CA ASN A 919 14.73 -17.39 28.74
C ASN A 919 15.05 -15.88 28.71
N PHE A 920 14.84 -15.20 29.84
CA PHE A 920 15.08 -13.77 29.92
C PHE A 920 16.50 -13.34 29.50
N TYR A 921 17.53 -14.14 29.75
CA TYR A 921 18.91 -13.82 29.35
C TYR A 921 19.12 -13.77 27.84
N GLN A 922 18.49 -14.68 27.09
CA GLN A 922 18.53 -14.67 25.63
C GLN A 922 17.73 -13.49 25.06
N LYS A 923 16.56 -13.19 25.65
CA LYS A 923 15.77 -11.99 25.32
C LYS A 923 16.59 -10.71 25.49
N LEU A 924 17.33 -10.60 26.60
CA LEU A 924 18.22 -9.48 26.87
C LEU A 924 19.28 -9.33 25.77
N LEU A 925 19.99 -10.40 25.40
CA LEU A 925 21.03 -10.38 24.37
C LEU A 925 20.50 -9.98 22.98
N VAL A 926 19.38 -10.55 22.55
CA VAL A 926 18.81 -10.22 21.22
C VAL A 926 18.33 -8.78 21.18
N THR A 927 17.69 -8.31 22.25
CA THR A 927 17.15 -6.95 22.33
C THR A 927 18.26 -5.88 22.29
N THR A 928 19.43 -6.17 22.86
CA THR A 928 20.57 -5.22 22.91
C THR A 928 21.57 -5.38 21.77
N LEU A 929 21.75 -6.56 21.18
CA LEU A 929 22.76 -6.79 20.12
C LEU A 929 22.21 -6.58 18.71
N THR A 930 20.95 -6.93 18.44
CA THR A 930 20.36 -6.82 17.10
C THR A 930 20.41 -5.39 16.54
N PRO A 931 20.04 -4.33 17.31
CA PRO A 931 20.17 -2.96 16.82
C PRO A 931 21.62 -2.57 16.49
N LEU A 932 22.60 -3.04 17.27
CA LEU A 932 24.02 -2.76 17.05
C LEU A 932 24.54 -3.43 15.76
N VAL A 933 24.12 -4.67 15.50
CA VAL A 933 24.48 -5.41 14.28
C VAL A 933 23.89 -4.73 13.05
N LEU A 934 22.61 -4.31 13.09
CA LEU A 934 21.97 -3.61 11.97
C LEU A 934 22.69 -2.30 11.63
N VAL A 935 23.08 -1.53 12.65
CA VAL A 935 23.88 -0.31 12.47
C VAL A 935 25.25 -0.64 11.87
N ALA A 936 25.93 -1.69 12.35
CA ALA A 936 27.22 -2.10 11.82
C ALA A 936 27.14 -2.56 10.34
N VAL A 937 26.11 -3.31 9.95
CA VAL A 937 25.86 -3.73 8.56
C VAL A 937 25.55 -2.52 7.67
N ALA A 938 24.72 -1.59 8.14
CA ALA A 938 24.41 -0.37 7.40
C ALA A 938 25.67 0.48 7.16
N VAL A 939 26.51 0.65 8.19
CA VAL A 939 27.80 1.35 8.09
C VAL A 939 28.78 0.61 7.16
N GLY A 940 28.81 -0.73 7.22
CA GLY A 940 29.63 -1.56 6.32
C GLY A 940 29.20 -1.44 4.85
N ALA A 941 27.90 -1.47 4.57
CA ALA A 941 27.34 -1.27 3.23
C ALA A 941 27.60 0.16 2.72
N CYS A 942 27.46 1.17 3.58
CA CYS A 942 27.88 2.54 3.27
C CYS A 942 29.34 2.61 2.86
N TRP A 943 30.23 2.02 3.65
CA TRP A 943 31.67 2.03 3.41
C TRP A 943 32.03 1.32 2.10
N ALA A 944 31.39 0.18 1.80
CA ALA A 944 31.56 -0.54 0.55
C ALA A 944 31.09 0.27 -0.68
N LEU A 945 29.91 0.92 -0.58
CA LEU A 945 29.37 1.78 -1.65
C LEU A 945 30.24 3.02 -1.89
N ILE A 946 30.74 3.65 -0.83
CA ILE A 946 31.67 4.78 -0.94
C ILE A 946 32.97 4.34 -1.62
N ARG A 947 33.49 3.15 -1.29
CA ARG A 947 34.68 2.59 -1.96
C ARG A 947 34.46 2.28 -3.44
N TYR A 948 33.28 1.77 -3.79
CA TYR A 948 32.93 1.41 -5.18
C TYR A 948 32.72 2.64 -6.08
N SER A 949 32.36 3.78 -5.51
CA SER A 949 32.00 5.00 -6.24
C SER A 949 33.14 6.00 -6.46
N CYS A 950 34.38 5.68 -6.03
CA CYS A 950 35.53 6.59 -6.08
C CYS A 950 36.20 6.77 -7.47
N GLU A 951 35.65 6.21 -8.55
CA GLU A 951 36.17 6.44 -9.91
C GLU A 951 35.47 7.59 -10.67
N ALA A 952 34.40 8.19 -10.13
CA ALA A 952 33.67 9.27 -10.80
C ALA A 952 33.54 10.54 -9.93
N GLY A 953 34.33 11.57 -10.23
CA GLY A 953 34.43 12.83 -9.47
C GLY A 953 33.15 13.69 -9.36
N GLN A 954 32.02 13.30 -9.97
CA GLN A 954 30.75 14.03 -9.88
C GLN A 954 29.85 13.59 -8.71
N LEU A 955 30.21 12.54 -7.98
CA LEU A 955 29.34 11.95 -6.94
C LEU A 955 29.47 12.57 -5.54
N ARG A 956 30.25 13.63 -5.36
CA ARG A 956 30.44 14.24 -4.01
C ARG A 956 29.16 14.92 -3.48
N ARG A 957 28.33 15.48 -4.36
CA ARG A 957 27.02 16.08 -3.97
C ARG A 957 25.94 15.04 -3.67
N ARG A 958 25.89 13.93 -4.43
CA ARG A 958 24.94 12.83 -4.18
C ARG A 958 25.27 12.05 -2.90
N VAL A 959 26.55 11.83 -2.61
CA VAL A 959 26.98 11.14 -1.37
C VAL A 959 26.65 11.95 -0.11
N MET A 960 26.69 13.29 -0.16
CA MET A 960 26.36 14.16 0.99
C MET A 960 24.86 14.22 1.30
N HIS A 961 23.98 14.28 0.30
CA HIS A 961 22.53 14.13 0.54
C HIS A 961 22.17 12.72 1.01
N PHE A 962 22.87 11.71 0.50
CA PHE A 962 22.67 10.33 0.89
C PHE A 962 23.15 10.03 2.33
N SER A 963 24.18 10.73 2.83
CA SER A 963 24.64 10.60 4.22
C SER A 963 23.71 11.28 5.24
N ALA A 964 23.08 12.41 4.90
CA ALA A 964 22.11 13.08 5.76
C ALA A 964 20.82 12.29 5.97
N ARG A 965 20.27 11.70 4.89
CA ARG A 965 19.09 10.83 4.97
C ARG A 965 19.35 9.60 5.87
N ARG A 966 20.56 9.05 5.82
CA ARG A 966 20.99 7.94 6.70
C ARG A 966 21.12 8.34 8.16
N LEU A 967 21.65 9.53 8.44
CA LEU A 967 21.70 10.06 9.81
C LEU A 967 20.29 10.29 10.38
N HIS A 968 19.38 10.83 9.58
CA HIS A 968 17.99 11.02 9.97
C HIS A 968 17.33 9.68 10.34
N VAL A 969 17.43 8.68 9.46
CA VAL A 969 16.90 7.33 9.71
C VAL A 969 17.52 6.69 10.96
N PHE A 970 18.84 6.86 11.18
CA PHE A 970 19.50 6.37 12.38
C PHE A 970 19.00 7.04 13.67
N LEU A 971 18.82 8.36 13.67
CA LEU A 971 18.30 9.09 14.82
C LEU A 971 16.83 8.74 15.11
N VAL A 972 16.00 8.56 14.07
CA VAL A 972 14.62 8.10 14.22
C VAL A 972 14.56 6.65 14.71
N PHE A 973 15.42 5.77 14.19
CA PHE A 973 15.50 4.37 14.62
C PHE A 973 15.87 4.27 16.11
N THR A 974 16.91 4.99 16.55
CA THR A 974 17.31 5.04 17.98
C THR A 974 16.20 5.62 18.87
N PHE A 975 15.42 6.59 18.37
CA PHE A 975 14.27 7.18 19.09
C PHE A 975 13.17 6.15 19.33
N VAL A 976 12.91 5.27 18.35
CA VAL A 976 11.87 4.24 18.44
C VAL A 976 12.27 3.14 19.43
N ILE A 977 13.52 2.66 19.41
CA ILE A 977 13.93 1.49 20.22
C ILE A 977 14.30 1.83 21.67
N PHE A 978 14.66 3.09 21.97
CA PHE A 978 15.27 3.51 23.24
C PHE A 978 14.53 3.01 24.50
N SER A 979 13.22 3.22 24.61
CA SER A 979 12.47 2.91 25.84
C SER A 979 12.26 1.41 26.07
N GLY A 980 12.09 0.64 25.00
CA GLY A 980 11.93 -0.82 25.04
C GLY A 980 13.20 -1.51 25.50
N VAL A 981 14.33 -1.18 24.85
CA VAL A 981 15.65 -1.77 25.17
C VAL A 981 16.09 -1.38 26.59
N SER A 982 15.91 -0.10 26.97
CA SER A 982 16.30 0.38 28.31
C SER A 982 15.57 -0.36 29.43
N THR A 983 14.25 -0.56 29.28
CA THR A 983 13.46 -1.24 30.31
C THR A 983 13.83 -2.71 30.46
N CYS A 984 14.13 -3.40 29.34
CA CYS A 984 14.62 -4.78 29.38
C CYS A 984 15.95 -4.91 30.14
N ILE A 985 16.86 -3.95 30.00
CA ILE A 985 18.13 -3.93 30.74
C ILE A 985 17.88 -3.79 32.25
N PHE A 986 17.03 -2.86 32.67
CA PHE A 986 16.75 -2.63 34.10
C PHE A 986 15.99 -3.78 34.78
N GLN A 987 15.13 -4.49 34.05
CA GLN A 987 14.43 -5.69 34.54
C GLN A 987 15.38 -6.81 35.01
N THR A 988 16.65 -6.81 34.59
CA THR A 988 17.65 -7.82 34.99
C THR A 988 18.00 -7.75 36.48
N PHE A 989 17.75 -6.60 37.13
CA PHE A 989 18.15 -6.34 38.51
C PHE A 989 17.01 -6.54 39.54
N ALA A 990 15.78 -6.84 39.11
CA ALA A 990 14.61 -6.95 39.98
C ALA A 990 14.30 -8.40 40.38
N CYS A 991 14.52 -8.74 41.65
CA CYS A 991 14.30 -10.08 42.21
C CYS A 991 13.22 -10.07 43.32
N ASP A 992 12.58 -11.21 43.54
CA ASP A 992 11.50 -11.44 44.51
C ASP A 992 11.84 -12.61 45.45
N PHE A 993 11.49 -12.54 46.74
CA PHE A 993 11.94 -13.48 47.79
C PHE A 993 10.79 -14.29 48.40
N LEU A 994 10.93 -15.63 48.44
CA LEU A 994 9.93 -16.55 48.98
C LEU A 994 10.30 -17.02 50.40
N ALA A 995 9.45 -16.69 51.39
CA ALA A 995 9.75 -16.89 52.81
C ALA A 995 9.76 -18.36 53.30
N GLY A 996 9.07 -19.28 52.61
CA GLY A 996 8.97 -20.70 53.00
C GLY A 996 10.20 -21.55 52.63
N THR A 997 10.88 -21.21 51.53
CA THR A 997 12.05 -21.95 51.00
C THR A 997 13.38 -21.21 51.14
N GLY A 998 13.34 -19.88 51.36
CA GLY A 998 14.54 -19.04 51.47
C GLY A 998 15.21 -18.68 50.13
N GLU A 999 14.55 -18.94 49.00
CA GLU A 999 15.09 -18.71 47.65
C GLU A 999 14.53 -17.44 46.98
N ALA A 1000 15.31 -16.82 46.09
CA ALA A 1000 14.97 -15.61 45.36
C ALA A 1000 14.90 -15.84 43.84
N TYR A 1001 13.89 -15.28 43.17
CA TYR A 1001 13.61 -15.47 41.75
C TYR A 1001 13.55 -14.13 40.99
N LEU A 1002 13.87 -14.14 39.69
CA LEU A 1002 13.85 -12.95 38.85
C LEU A 1002 12.41 -12.57 38.49
N ARG A 1003 11.99 -11.34 38.77
CA ARG A 1003 10.61 -10.89 38.57
C ARG A 1003 10.18 -10.88 37.10
N ALA A 1004 11.12 -10.64 36.20
CA ALA A 1004 10.83 -10.63 34.76
C ALA A 1004 10.68 -12.04 34.17
N ASP A 1005 11.10 -13.08 34.90
CA ASP A 1005 11.03 -14.50 34.51
C ASP A 1005 11.25 -15.38 35.74
N TYR A 1006 10.15 -15.80 36.38
CA TYR A 1006 10.16 -16.61 37.62
C TYR A 1006 10.74 -18.03 37.43
N SER A 1007 11.17 -18.41 36.22
CA SER A 1007 11.95 -19.64 35.99
C SER A 1007 13.42 -19.50 36.41
N LEU A 1008 13.90 -18.27 36.64
CA LEU A 1008 15.32 -17.97 36.92
C LEU A 1008 15.54 -17.62 38.38
N ARG A 1009 16.48 -18.32 39.03
CA ARG A 1009 16.92 -18.02 40.39
C ARG A 1009 17.94 -16.88 40.40
N CYS A 1010 17.68 -15.88 41.24
CA CYS A 1010 18.56 -14.75 41.46
C CYS A 1010 19.79 -15.13 42.31
N TYR A 1011 20.85 -14.34 42.19
CA TYR A 1011 22.11 -14.52 42.94
C TYR A 1011 22.84 -15.85 42.66
N THR A 1012 22.57 -16.43 41.49
CA THR A 1012 23.38 -17.52 40.94
C THR A 1012 24.57 -16.95 40.16
N PRO A 1013 25.70 -17.68 40.02
CA PRO A 1013 26.84 -17.20 39.23
C PRO A 1013 26.49 -16.80 37.80
N GLN A 1014 25.48 -17.46 37.21
CA GLN A 1014 24.95 -17.12 35.89
C GLN A 1014 24.19 -15.79 35.91
N HIS A 1015 23.32 -15.55 36.90
CA HIS A 1015 22.62 -14.28 37.07
C HIS A 1015 23.59 -13.11 37.26
N ASP A 1016 24.64 -13.29 38.07
CA ASP A 1016 25.64 -12.24 38.30
C ASP A 1016 26.43 -11.88 37.03
N ALA A 1017 26.74 -12.84 36.16
CA ALA A 1017 27.36 -12.55 34.85
C ALA A 1017 26.44 -11.69 33.96
N PHE A 1018 25.14 -11.98 33.92
CA PHE A 1018 24.18 -11.19 33.15
C PHE A 1018 23.89 -9.82 33.78
N ARG A 1019 24.01 -9.67 35.10
CA ARG A 1019 23.97 -8.35 35.77
C ARG A 1019 25.15 -7.48 35.35
N ILE A 1020 26.36 -8.04 35.22
CA ILE A 1020 27.53 -7.31 34.72
C ILE A 1020 27.32 -6.89 33.25
N TYR A 1021 26.83 -7.79 32.41
CA TYR A 1021 26.50 -7.50 31.01
C TYR A 1021 25.44 -6.39 30.89
N ALA A 1022 24.34 -6.50 31.63
CA ALA A 1022 23.29 -5.49 31.68
C ALA A 1022 23.87 -4.14 32.15
N GLY A 1023 24.75 -4.16 33.17
CA GLY A 1023 25.47 -2.98 33.64
C GLY A 1023 26.28 -2.27 32.55
N ALA A 1024 26.95 -3.02 31.66
CA ALA A 1024 27.65 -2.44 30.51
C ALA A 1024 26.67 -1.84 29.48
N MET A 1025 25.54 -2.50 29.24
CA MET A 1025 24.52 -2.03 28.29
C MET A 1025 23.76 -0.78 28.78
N ILE A 1026 23.74 -0.50 30.09
CA ILE A 1026 23.25 0.78 30.63
C ILE A 1026 24.03 1.96 30.04
N LEU A 1027 25.34 1.82 29.84
CA LEU A 1027 26.16 2.88 29.25
C LEU A 1027 25.83 3.14 27.78
N VAL A 1028 25.39 2.11 27.04
CA VAL A 1028 25.11 2.18 25.60
C VAL A 1028 23.73 2.79 25.33
N TYR A 1029 22.70 2.34 26.05
CA TYR A 1029 21.31 2.68 25.75
C TYR A 1029 20.74 3.75 26.71
N PRO A 1030 20.43 3.46 27.99
CA PRO A 1030 20.01 4.44 28.99
C PRO A 1030 20.82 5.73 29.06
N ILE A 1031 22.15 5.64 28.96
CA ILE A 1031 23.05 6.80 29.06
C ILE A 1031 23.50 7.26 27.66
N GLY A 1032 23.88 6.32 26.78
CA GLY A 1032 24.48 6.64 25.50
C GLY A 1032 23.54 7.35 24.51
N ILE A 1033 22.27 6.97 24.41
CA ILE A 1033 21.32 7.61 23.48
C ILE A 1033 20.97 9.05 23.92
N PRO A 1034 20.60 9.32 25.20
CA PRO A 1034 20.39 10.69 25.65
C PRO A 1034 21.65 11.55 25.55
N ALA A 1035 22.84 10.99 25.83
CA ALA A 1035 24.11 11.69 25.66
C ALA A 1035 24.41 12.02 24.18
N LEU A 1036 24.10 11.10 23.26
CA LEU A 1036 24.18 11.33 21.82
C LEU A 1036 23.26 12.46 21.38
N TYR A 1037 22.00 12.46 21.81
CA TYR A 1037 21.05 13.54 21.47
C TYR A 1037 21.50 14.88 22.05
N ALA A 1038 21.94 14.89 23.31
CA ALA A 1038 22.49 16.09 23.93
C ALA A 1038 23.71 16.62 23.18
N TRP A 1039 24.61 15.72 22.74
CA TRP A 1039 25.81 16.08 21.97
C TRP A 1039 25.47 16.62 20.58
N VAL A 1040 24.56 15.97 19.84
CA VAL A 1040 24.08 16.45 18.53
C VAL A 1040 23.45 17.83 18.68
N LEU A 1041 22.54 18.01 19.64
CA LEU A 1041 21.89 19.30 19.91
C LEU A 1041 22.88 20.38 20.35
N TRP A 1042 23.90 20.03 21.13
CA TRP A 1042 24.97 20.94 21.56
C TRP A 1042 25.87 21.39 20.40
N GLN A 1043 26.21 20.49 19.48
CA GLN A 1043 26.99 20.84 18.27
C GLN A 1043 26.23 21.81 17.37
N HIS A 1044 24.93 21.57 17.16
CA HIS A 1044 24.10 22.43 16.30
C HIS A 1044 23.85 23.83 16.91
N HIS A 1045 23.71 23.92 18.23
CA HIS A 1045 23.54 25.21 18.91
C HIS A 1045 24.74 26.15 18.67
N ARG A 1046 25.97 25.62 18.70
CA ARG A 1046 27.19 26.40 18.37
C ARG A 1046 27.21 26.89 16.92
N ALA A 1047 26.81 26.06 15.97
CA ALA A 1047 26.77 26.43 14.55
C ALA A 1047 25.70 27.51 14.25
N LEU A 1048 24.57 27.48 14.96
CA LEU A 1048 23.51 28.50 14.85
C LEU A 1048 23.89 29.82 15.53
N GLU A 1049 24.66 29.79 16.62
CA GLU A 1049 25.21 30.99 17.26
C GLU A 1049 26.30 31.67 16.42
N GLU A 1050 27.19 30.91 15.77
CA GLU A 1050 28.22 31.45 14.87
C GLU A 1050 27.61 32.16 13.63
N ARG A 1051 26.53 31.62 13.07
CA ARG A 1051 25.74 32.28 12.00
C ARG A 1051 25.05 33.56 12.48
N ARG A 1052 24.74 33.67 13.77
CA ARG A 1052 24.10 34.83 14.40
C ARG A 1052 25.09 35.96 14.69
N SER A 1053 26.38 35.66 14.90
CA SER A 1053 27.43 36.65 15.16
C SER A 1053 27.98 37.36 13.92
N GLY A 1054 27.56 36.99 12.70
CA GLY A 1054 27.89 37.74 11.47
C GLY A 1054 29.39 37.86 11.14
N SER A 1055 30.25 37.00 11.68
CA SER A 1055 31.68 37.00 11.36
C SER A 1055 31.96 36.11 10.14
N SER A 1056 31.75 36.67 8.96
CA SER A 1056 32.11 36.06 7.68
C SER A 1056 33.63 35.96 7.50
N GLY A 1057 34.16 34.73 7.61
CA GLY A 1057 35.52 34.37 7.22
C GLY A 1057 35.52 33.51 5.95
N SER A 1058 36.25 33.96 4.93
CA SER A 1058 36.28 33.49 3.54
C SER A 1058 37.00 32.15 3.30
N SER A 1059 36.80 31.15 4.17
CA SER A 1059 37.33 29.78 3.98
C SER A 1059 36.29 28.68 4.28
N ALA A 1060 35.02 29.03 4.49
CA ALA A 1060 33.99 28.12 4.99
C ALA A 1060 33.12 27.43 3.92
N GLN A 1061 33.45 27.50 2.62
CA GLN A 1061 32.51 27.07 1.57
C GLN A 1061 32.43 25.55 1.35
N GLU A 1062 33.40 24.77 1.82
CA GLU A 1062 33.33 23.29 1.79
C GLU A 1062 32.89 22.66 3.12
N ALA A 1063 33.04 23.35 4.25
CA ALA A 1063 32.56 22.88 5.56
C ALA A 1063 31.05 23.12 5.79
N ASP A 1064 30.45 24.09 5.09
CA ASP A 1064 29.04 24.49 5.26
C ASP A 1064 28.03 23.45 4.73
N LEU A 1065 28.40 22.65 3.73
CA LEU A 1065 27.50 21.65 3.11
C LEU A 1065 27.24 20.44 4.02
N GLY A 1066 28.23 20.04 4.83
CA GLY A 1066 28.06 18.94 5.79
C GLY A 1066 27.23 19.35 7.00
N ALA A 1067 27.44 20.57 7.50
CA ALA A 1067 26.70 21.13 8.64
C ALA A 1067 25.23 21.42 8.30
N ALA A 1068 24.92 21.87 7.08
CA ALA A 1068 23.54 22.06 6.64
C ALA A 1068 22.77 20.73 6.58
N ALA A 1069 23.39 19.69 6.05
CA ALA A 1069 22.76 18.38 5.88
C ALA A 1069 22.52 17.65 7.21
N THR A 1070 23.43 17.78 8.20
CA THR A 1070 23.20 17.28 9.56
C THR A 1070 22.13 18.09 10.32
N THR A 1071 21.98 19.39 10.00
CA THR A 1071 20.94 20.24 10.62
C THR A 1071 19.53 19.86 10.15
N GLU A 1072 19.39 19.46 8.88
CA GLU A 1072 18.14 18.92 8.33
C GLU A 1072 17.84 17.54 8.93
N ALA A 1073 18.84 16.66 9.02
CA ALA A 1073 18.67 15.30 9.55
C ALA A 1073 18.25 15.26 11.03
N SER A 1074 18.73 16.20 11.86
CA SER A 1074 18.38 16.30 13.29
C SER A 1074 17.16 17.19 13.57
N SER A 1075 16.52 17.74 12.54
CA SER A 1075 15.47 18.75 12.67
C SER A 1075 14.29 18.30 13.55
N PHE A 1076 13.91 17.01 13.52
CA PHE A 1076 12.82 16.48 14.33
C PHE A 1076 13.06 16.57 15.85
N LEU A 1077 14.32 16.62 16.31
CA LEU A 1077 14.67 16.67 17.74
C LEU A 1077 14.45 18.06 18.35
N TRP A 1078 14.51 19.13 17.56
CA TRP A 1078 14.51 20.51 18.09
C TRP A 1078 13.45 21.42 17.45
N LYS A 1079 13.07 21.21 16.18
CA LYS A 1079 12.10 22.05 15.44
C LYS A 1079 10.73 22.20 16.13
N PRO A 1080 10.18 21.21 16.86
CA PRO A 1080 8.93 21.39 17.61
C PRO A 1080 9.04 22.36 18.80
N TYR A 1081 10.26 22.59 19.30
CA TYR A 1081 10.52 23.33 20.54
C TYR A 1081 11.08 24.72 20.29
N LYS A 1082 10.74 25.65 21.19
CA LYS A 1082 11.31 27.00 21.26
C LYS A 1082 12.82 26.94 21.40
N GLU A 1083 13.50 27.91 20.80
CA GLU A 1083 14.96 28.05 20.87
C GLU A 1083 15.52 27.98 22.31
N ARG A 1084 14.81 28.53 23.30
CA ARG A 1084 15.21 28.48 24.73
C ARG A 1084 15.07 27.09 25.38
N ALA A 1085 14.40 26.15 24.71
CA ALA A 1085 14.06 24.82 25.18
C ALA A 1085 14.43 23.74 24.15
N TYR A 1086 15.44 23.98 23.31
CA TYR A 1086 15.86 23.06 22.25
C TYR A 1086 16.31 21.67 22.78
N PHE A 1087 16.76 21.60 24.03
CA PHE A 1087 17.19 20.38 24.72
C PHE A 1087 16.02 19.58 25.33
N TRP A 1088 14.78 20.01 25.15
CA TRP A 1088 13.60 19.40 25.78
C TRP A 1088 13.43 17.93 25.39
N GLU A 1089 13.85 17.54 24.19
CA GLU A 1089 13.81 16.13 23.76
C GLU A 1089 14.67 15.23 24.65
N THR A 1090 15.85 15.71 25.08
CA THR A 1090 16.72 14.99 26.00
C THR A 1090 16.07 14.83 27.38
N ILE A 1091 15.40 15.87 27.88
CA ILE A 1091 14.61 15.80 29.13
C ILE A 1091 13.53 14.73 29.00
N GLU A 1092 12.93 14.63 27.83
CA GLU A 1092 11.84 13.69 27.60
C GLU A 1092 12.31 12.23 27.51
N CYS A 1093 13.52 11.98 27.02
CA CYS A 1093 14.18 10.69 27.17
C CYS A 1093 14.34 10.31 28.65
N PHE A 1094 14.80 11.23 29.50
CA PHE A 1094 14.96 10.97 30.93
C PHE A 1094 13.62 10.73 31.63
N ARG A 1095 12.59 11.49 31.28
CA ARG A 1095 11.24 11.28 31.83
C ARG A 1095 10.71 9.89 31.48
N ARG A 1096 10.82 9.48 30.22
CA ARG A 1096 10.40 8.14 29.79
C ARG A 1096 11.13 7.06 30.58
N LEU A 1097 12.45 7.17 30.68
CA LEU A 1097 13.27 6.24 31.46
C LEU A 1097 12.87 6.20 32.94
N ALA A 1098 12.55 7.34 33.54
CA ALA A 1098 12.08 7.40 34.92
C ALA A 1098 10.74 6.65 35.11
N LEU A 1099 9.77 6.87 34.23
CA LEU A 1099 8.43 6.27 34.32
C LEU A 1099 8.37 4.81 33.84
N THR A 1100 9.37 4.31 33.10
CA THR A 1100 9.38 2.93 32.59
C THR A 1100 10.50 2.05 33.16
N SER A 1101 11.57 2.62 33.70
CA SER A 1101 12.71 1.82 34.16
C SER A 1101 13.03 2.01 35.65
N LEU A 1102 12.78 3.18 36.24
CA LEU A 1102 13.02 3.39 37.67
C LEU A 1102 11.94 2.73 38.55
N LEU A 1103 10.69 2.70 38.07
CA LEU A 1103 9.56 2.06 38.77
C LEU A 1103 9.73 0.55 38.97
N VAL A 1104 10.61 -0.09 38.18
CA VAL A 1104 10.91 -1.54 38.27
C VAL A 1104 11.51 -1.92 39.63
N PHE A 1105 12.21 -1.00 40.30
CA PHE A 1105 12.86 -1.25 41.60
C PHE A 1105 11.92 -1.12 42.81
N ILE A 1106 10.70 -0.63 42.60
CA ILE A 1106 9.67 -0.58 43.65
C ILE A 1106 8.89 -1.91 43.61
N VAL A 1107 8.42 -2.39 44.76
CA VAL A 1107 7.67 -3.64 44.85
C VAL A 1107 6.36 -3.53 44.04
N PRO A 1108 6.08 -4.46 43.10
CA PRO A 1108 4.94 -4.42 42.21
C PRO A 1108 3.63 -4.66 42.96
N GLY A 1109 2.53 -4.14 42.42
CA GLY A 1109 1.20 -4.24 43.05
C GLY A 1109 1.08 -3.52 44.40
N THR A 1110 2.07 -2.70 44.77
CA THR A 1110 1.96 -1.86 45.96
C THR A 1110 1.46 -0.48 45.58
N ALA A 1111 0.52 0.05 46.38
CA ALA A 1111 0.07 1.43 46.26
C ALA A 1111 1.24 2.44 46.28
N GLY A 1112 2.39 2.09 46.89
CA GLY A 1112 3.61 2.89 46.86
C GLY A 1112 4.24 3.05 45.47
N GLN A 1113 4.19 2.02 44.61
CA GLN A 1113 4.72 2.08 43.25
C GLN A 1113 3.87 3.00 42.36
N SER A 1114 2.55 2.85 42.41
CA SER A 1114 1.60 3.71 41.68
C SER A 1114 1.63 5.16 42.20
N ALA A 1115 1.83 5.36 43.51
CA ALA A 1115 1.99 6.70 44.10
C ALA A 1115 3.26 7.41 43.63
N VAL A 1116 4.40 6.73 43.55
CA VAL A 1116 5.65 7.32 43.02
C VAL A 1116 5.50 7.67 41.53
N GLY A 1117 4.85 6.81 40.74
CA GLY A 1117 4.50 7.11 39.35
C GLY A 1117 3.62 8.36 39.20
N CYS A 1118 2.60 8.51 40.07
CA CYS A 1118 1.75 9.69 40.13
C CYS A 1118 2.54 10.96 40.47
N LEU A 1119 3.43 10.90 41.46
CA LEU A 1119 4.29 12.04 41.84
C LEU A 1119 5.21 12.46 40.69
N MET A 1120 5.88 11.51 40.03
CA MET A 1120 6.75 11.79 38.88
C MET A 1120 5.98 12.41 37.70
N SER A 1121 4.77 11.92 37.44
CA SER A 1121 3.88 12.46 36.40
C SER A 1121 3.40 13.87 36.74
N PHE A 1122 3.06 14.12 38.02
CA PHE A 1122 2.70 15.45 38.50
C PHE A 1122 3.84 16.46 38.37
N PHE A 1123 5.06 16.10 38.79
CA PHE A 1123 6.25 16.96 38.63
C PHE A 1123 6.56 17.26 37.16
N THR A 1124 6.32 16.31 36.26
CA THR A 1124 6.45 16.53 34.81
C THR A 1124 5.47 17.59 34.32
N ILE A 1125 4.18 17.47 34.67
CA ILE A 1125 3.14 18.42 34.26
C ILE A 1125 3.49 19.83 34.77
N MET A 1126 3.97 19.93 36.01
CA MET A 1126 4.41 21.18 36.61
C MET A 1126 5.63 21.77 35.87
N ALA A 1127 6.67 20.97 35.60
CA ALA A 1127 7.86 21.41 34.88
C ALA A 1127 7.54 21.86 33.45
N TYR A 1128 6.66 21.14 32.75
CA TYR A 1128 6.17 21.53 31.43
C TYR A 1128 5.40 22.85 31.46
N GLY A 1129 4.50 23.03 32.43
CA GLY A 1129 3.72 24.25 32.61
C GLY A 1129 4.58 25.49 32.90
N MET A 1130 5.74 25.32 33.55
CA MET A 1130 6.68 26.42 33.80
C MET A 1130 7.49 26.82 32.56
N VAL A 1131 7.84 25.86 31.69
CA VAL A 1131 8.74 26.11 30.54
C VAL A 1131 7.97 26.40 29.25
N LEU A 1132 6.81 25.77 29.06
CA LEU A 1132 5.98 25.78 27.84
C LEU A 1132 6.83 25.68 26.57
N PRO A 1133 7.47 24.51 26.34
CA PRO A 1133 8.59 24.37 25.42
C PRO A 1133 8.19 24.42 23.94
N HIS A 1134 7.00 24.00 23.51
CA HIS A 1134 6.66 23.97 22.07
C HIS A 1134 6.33 25.35 21.48
N HIS A 1135 6.42 25.48 20.16
CA HIS A 1135 6.04 26.70 19.42
C HIS A 1135 4.53 26.85 19.22
N LEU A 1136 3.83 25.78 18.85
CA LEU A 1136 2.42 25.81 18.50
C LEU A 1136 1.53 25.64 19.74
N ARG A 1137 0.40 26.36 19.76
CA ARG A 1137 -0.60 26.22 20.85
C ARG A 1137 -1.26 24.84 20.84
N GLY A 1138 -1.44 24.22 19.68
CA GLY A 1138 -1.99 22.87 19.55
C GLY A 1138 -1.13 21.83 20.27
N ASP A 1139 0.19 21.89 20.07
CA ASP A 1139 1.16 21.00 20.71
C ASP A 1139 1.15 21.10 22.24
N HIS A 1140 0.89 22.30 22.79
CA HIS A 1140 0.75 22.48 24.24
C HIS A 1140 -0.43 21.71 24.80
N TRP A 1141 -1.58 21.78 24.12
CA TRP A 1141 -2.78 21.07 24.55
C TRP A 1141 -2.65 19.56 24.36
N GLN A 1142 -2.04 19.11 23.26
CA GLN A 1142 -1.79 17.69 23.02
C GLN A 1142 -0.86 17.09 24.08
N TYR A 1143 0.25 17.77 24.39
CA TYR A 1143 1.17 17.32 25.44
C TYR A 1143 0.49 17.33 26.82
N ALA A 1144 -0.23 18.41 27.17
CA ALA A 1144 -0.92 18.52 28.45
C ALA A 1144 -1.99 17.43 28.62
N LEU A 1145 -2.76 17.14 27.58
CA LEU A 1145 -3.77 16.08 27.60
C LEU A 1145 -3.11 14.70 27.73
N GLY A 1146 -2.04 14.43 26.97
CA GLY A 1146 -1.29 13.17 27.09
C GLY A 1146 -0.69 12.96 28.48
N ALA A 1147 -0.04 13.99 29.05
CA ALA A 1147 0.52 13.92 30.40
C ALA A 1147 -0.57 13.75 31.47
N THR A 1148 -1.71 14.42 31.31
CA THR A 1148 -2.88 14.28 32.20
C THR A 1148 -3.46 12.87 32.13
N THR A 1149 -3.58 12.29 30.94
CA THR A 1149 -4.08 10.92 30.78
C THR A 1149 -3.13 9.89 31.38
N ILE A 1150 -1.80 10.08 31.31
CA ILE A 1150 -0.83 9.24 32.03
C ILE A 1150 -1.05 9.35 33.54
N PHE A 1151 -1.15 10.56 34.07
CA PHE A 1151 -1.39 10.79 35.49
C PHE A 1151 -2.70 10.15 35.95
N ILE A 1152 -3.80 10.33 35.23
CA ILE A 1152 -5.10 9.72 35.56
C ILE A 1152 -5.02 8.20 35.46
N THR A 1153 -4.32 7.64 34.47
CA THR A 1153 -4.14 6.18 34.35
C THR A 1153 -3.38 5.61 35.56
N MET A 1154 -2.28 6.27 35.98
CA MET A 1154 -1.53 5.86 37.17
C MET A 1154 -2.32 6.06 38.47
N PHE A 1155 -3.12 7.12 38.54
CA PHE A 1155 -3.98 7.42 39.68
C PHE A 1155 -5.14 6.40 39.79
N THR A 1156 -5.73 6.00 38.66
CA THR A 1156 -6.70 4.91 38.61
C THR A 1156 -6.07 3.61 39.11
N GLY A 1157 -4.84 3.29 38.68
CA GLY A 1157 -4.12 2.14 39.20
C GLY A 1157 -3.92 2.20 40.72
N PHE A 1158 -3.49 3.36 41.23
CA PHE A 1158 -3.36 3.59 42.67
C PHE A 1158 -4.67 3.40 43.45
N VAL A 1159 -5.81 3.84 42.89
CA VAL A 1159 -7.13 3.71 43.52
C VAL A 1159 -7.62 2.25 43.50
N LEU A 1160 -7.42 1.55 42.38
CA LEU A 1160 -7.81 0.14 42.23
C LEU A 1160 -7.03 -0.76 43.20
N GLU A 1161 -5.75 -0.49 43.44
CA GLU A 1161 -4.91 -1.25 44.37
C GLU A 1161 -5.30 -1.10 45.86
N ASN A 1162 -6.20 -0.17 46.22
CA ASN A 1162 -6.65 0.03 47.61
C ASN A 1162 -8.10 -0.43 47.85
N ASP A 1163 -8.73 -1.15 46.92
CA ASP A 1163 -10.10 -1.71 47.03
C ASP A 1163 -11.22 -0.71 47.38
N TYR A 1164 -11.01 0.59 47.12
CA TYR A 1164 -11.98 1.63 47.48
C TYR A 1164 -13.17 1.77 46.49
N MET A 1165 -13.14 1.10 45.34
CA MET A 1165 -14.12 1.28 44.25
C MET A 1165 -14.97 0.03 44.04
N GLN A 1166 -16.29 0.16 44.17
CA GLN A 1166 -17.27 -0.87 43.78
C GLN A 1166 -17.22 -1.13 42.26
N GLU A 1167 -17.63 -2.32 41.80
CA GLU A 1167 -17.58 -2.77 40.38
C GLU A 1167 -18.15 -1.73 39.38
N THR A 1168 -19.28 -1.09 39.70
CA THR A 1168 -19.89 -0.04 38.85
C THR A 1168 -19.04 1.22 38.71
N GLY A 1169 -18.16 1.51 39.67
CA GLY A 1169 -17.20 2.62 39.60
C GLY A 1169 -16.00 2.31 38.70
N GLN A 1170 -15.63 1.03 38.54
CA GLN A 1170 -14.48 0.62 37.72
C GLN A 1170 -14.77 0.77 36.22
N ASP A 1171 -15.97 0.39 35.78
CA ASP A 1171 -16.40 0.56 34.38
C ASP A 1171 -16.54 2.03 33.97
N ALA A 1172 -17.05 2.86 34.88
CA ALA A 1172 -17.17 4.30 34.66
C ALA A 1172 -15.80 4.96 34.47
N VAL A 1173 -14.80 4.60 35.29
CA VAL A 1173 -13.43 5.09 35.15
C VAL A 1173 -12.77 4.57 33.86
N GLY A 1174 -13.03 3.32 33.48
CA GLY A 1174 -12.61 2.78 32.19
C GLY A 1174 -13.16 3.58 31.01
N GLY A 1175 -14.45 3.93 31.04
CA GLY A 1175 -15.09 4.79 30.04
C GLY A 1175 -14.46 6.19 29.96
N VAL A 1176 -14.17 6.82 31.10
CA VAL A 1176 -13.48 8.13 31.14
C VAL A 1176 -12.09 8.05 30.49
N LEU A 1177 -11.33 6.99 30.76
CA LEU A 1177 -10.02 6.78 30.15
C LEU A 1177 -10.11 6.60 28.63
N ILE A 1178 -11.12 5.87 28.13
CA ILE A 1178 -11.37 5.74 26.68
C ILE A 1178 -11.69 7.10 26.07
N VAL A 1179 -12.59 7.88 26.68
CA VAL A 1179 -12.96 9.22 26.18
C VAL A 1179 -11.76 10.16 26.14
N LEU A 1180 -10.91 10.17 27.18
CA LEU A 1180 -9.70 10.99 27.21
C LEU A 1180 -8.71 10.61 26.09
N ASN A 1181 -8.58 9.33 25.79
CA ASN A 1181 -7.74 8.85 24.68
C ASN A 1181 -8.35 9.20 23.30
N LEU A 1182 -9.67 9.11 23.13
CA LEU A 1182 -10.36 9.53 21.91
C LEU A 1182 -10.26 11.04 21.69
N LEU A 1183 -10.31 11.86 22.76
CA LEU A 1183 -10.08 13.30 22.69
C LEU A 1183 -8.65 13.64 22.24
N LEU A 1184 -7.66 12.87 22.69
CA LEU A 1184 -6.26 13.02 22.24
C LEU A 1184 -6.14 12.75 20.73
N LEU A 1185 -6.78 11.70 20.24
CA LEU A 1185 -6.83 11.37 18.80
C LEU A 1185 -7.63 12.41 18.00
N LEU A 1186 -8.73 12.91 18.54
CA LEU A 1186 -9.53 13.95 17.89
C LEU A 1186 -8.75 15.25 17.75
N LEU A 1187 -8.06 15.71 18.81
CA LEU A 1187 -7.20 16.89 18.75
C LEU A 1187 -6.04 16.71 17.76
N ALA A 1188 -5.54 15.49 17.60
CA ALA A 1188 -4.55 15.16 16.60
C ALA A 1188 -5.07 15.30 15.18
N VAL A 1189 -6.25 14.76 14.90
CA VAL A 1189 -6.92 14.89 13.60
C VAL A 1189 -7.27 16.35 13.29
N VAL A 1190 -7.80 17.09 14.27
CA VAL A 1190 -8.13 18.51 14.12
C VAL A 1190 -6.89 19.35 13.84
N GLN A 1191 -5.78 19.10 14.54
CA GLN A 1191 -4.54 19.81 14.29
C GLN A 1191 -3.93 19.45 12.93
N ALA A 1192 -3.96 18.18 12.53
CA ALA A 1192 -3.54 17.76 11.20
C ALA A 1192 -4.37 18.47 10.12
N PHE A 1193 -5.68 18.58 10.31
CA PHE A 1193 -6.58 19.31 9.42
C PHE A 1193 -6.23 20.81 9.33
N TYR A 1194 -6.00 21.50 10.45
CA TYR A 1194 -5.59 22.91 10.44
C TYR A 1194 -4.23 23.12 9.76
N VAL A 1195 -3.24 22.27 10.02
CA VAL A 1195 -1.93 22.35 9.37
C VAL A 1195 -2.04 22.09 7.87
N SER A 1196 -2.82 21.11 7.44
CA SER A 1196 -3.08 20.84 6.02
C SER A 1196 -3.81 22.00 5.35
N ARG A 1197 -4.76 22.65 6.05
CA ARG A 1197 -5.48 23.82 5.54
C ARG A 1197 -4.57 25.04 5.41
N ASP A 1198 -3.77 25.35 6.43
CA ASP A 1198 -2.85 26.48 6.41
C ASP A 1198 -1.74 26.28 5.36
N ALA A 1199 -1.29 25.04 5.13
CA ALA A 1199 -0.40 24.70 4.01
C ALA A 1199 -1.07 24.92 2.64
N LEU A 1200 -2.35 24.57 2.52
CA LEU A 1200 -3.16 24.84 1.33
C LEU A 1200 -3.39 26.33 1.08
N GLU A 1201 -3.62 27.11 2.15
CA GLU A 1201 -3.78 28.56 2.09
C GLU A 1201 -2.46 29.26 1.75
N SER A 1202 -1.35 28.84 2.33
CA SER A 1202 0.00 29.33 1.99
C SER A 1202 0.37 29.00 0.54
N ALA A 1203 0.03 27.80 0.07
CA ALA A 1203 0.21 27.42 -1.34
C ALA A 1203 -0.70 28.25 -2.27
N ARG A 1204 -1.91 28.61 -1.83
CA ARG A 1204 -2.81 29.52 -2.57
C ARG A 1204 -2.30 30.96 -2.58
N GLU A 1205 -1.68 31.44 -1.50
CA GLU A 1205 -1.07 32.78 -1.44
C GLU A 1205 0.19 32.87 -2.31
N VAL A 1206 1.07 31.86 -2.29
CA VAL A 1206 2.21 31.78 -3.23
C VAL A 1206 1.72 31.72 -4.68
N LYS A 1207 0.64 30.97 -4.95
CA LYS A 1207 -0.03 30.91 -6.26
C LYS A 1207 -0.73 32.23 -6.65
N ARG A 1208 -1.15 33.04 -5.66
CA ARG A 1208 -1.78 34.36 -5.84
C ARG A 1208 -0.74 35.46 -6.06
N GLU A 1209 0.40 35.45 -5.36
CA GLU A 1209 1.53 36.35 -5.61
C GLU A 1209 2.21 36.03 -6.95
N SER A 1210 2.30 34.75 -7.34
CA SER A 1210 2.74 34.39 -8.70
C SER A 1210 1.73 34.76 -9.78
N MET A 1211 0.43 34.88 -9.45
CA MET A 1211 -0.62 35.36 -10.36
C MET A 1211 -0.64 36.89 -10.51
N PHE A 1212 -0.41 37.65 -9.42
CA PHE A 1212 -0.44 39.12 -9.44
C PHE A 1212 0.84 39.75 -10.00
N GLY A 1213 1.96 39.02 -10.08
CA GLY A 1213 3.15 39.45 -10.82
C GLY A 1213 3.00 39.41 -12.35
N LEU A 1214 1.89 38.86 -12.87
CA LEU A 1214 1.62 38.66 -14.30
C LEU A 1214 0.58 39.63 -14.87
N TRP A 1215 0.00 40.54 -14.07
CA TRP A 1215 -0.97 41.54 -14.52
C TRP A 1215 -0.78 42.89 -13.81
N GLY A 1216 -0.08 43.82 -14.46
CA GLY A 1216 0.03 45.22 -14.06
C GLY A 1216 0.72 46.06 -15.14
N GLU A 1217 -0.08 46.74 -15.98
CA GLU A 1217 0.38 47.65 -17.03
C GLU A 1217 0.63 49.09 -16.51
N THR A 1218 1.70 49.69 -17.04
CA THR A 1218 1.95 51.12 -17.36
C THR A 1218 1.75 52.22 -16.30
N GLU A 1219 2.87 52.77 -15.80
CA GLU A 1219 3.12 54.23 -15.73
C GLU A 1219 4.65 54.49 -15.64
N GLU A 1220 5.13 55.50 -16.38
CA GLU A 1220 6.54 55.88 -16.58
C GLU A 1220 7.21 56.56 -15.35
N PRO A 1221 8.56 56.71 -15.33
CA PRO A 1221 9.36 56.66 -14.10
C PRO A 1221 9.56 58.02 -13.43
N ASN A 1222 9.60 58.03 -12.09
CA ASN A 1222 10.32 59.05 -11.34
C ASN A 1222 11.12 58.45 -10.19
N LYS A 1223 12.36 58.94 -10.08
CA LYS A 1223 13.41 58.61 -9.12
C LYS A 1223 12.96 58.80 -7.68
N GLU A 1224 13.34 57.87 -6.80
CA GLU A 1224 14.33 58.06 -5.70
C GLU A 1224 14.41 56.79 -4.86
N GLY A 1225 15.65 56.39 -4.51
CA GLY A 1225 15.91 55.14 -3.80
C GLY A 1225 15.73 55.26 -2.29
N SER A 1226 15.35 54.16 -1.65
CA SER A 1226 15.86 53.78 -0.33
C SER A 1226 15.44 52.36 0.06
N GLN A 1227 16.43 51.58 0.45
CA GLN A 1227 16.42 50.37 1.26
C GLN A 1227 15.10 49.98 1.95
N PHE A 1228 14.64 48.74 1.75
CA PHE A 1228 13.71 48.09 2.68
C PHE A 1228 14.31 46.79 3.23
N GLN A 1229 14.70 46.88 4.51
CA GLN A 1229 14.98 45.74 5.38
C GLN A 1229 13.65 45.10 5.81
N LEU A 1230 13.54 43.78 5.68
CA LEU A 1230 12.46 43.00 6.28
C LEU A 1230 12.63 42.97 7.81
N ARG A 1231 11.76 43.69 8.53
CA ARG A 1231 11.60 43.60 9.98
C ARG A 1231 10.62 42.48 10.34
N SER A 1232 11.00 41.70 11.35
CA SER A 1232 10.19 40.70 12.04
C SER A 1232 9.04 41.33 12.85
N PRO A 1233 7.88 40.65 13.00
CA PRO A 1233 6.85 41.09 13.92
C PRO A 1233 7.09 40.54 15.34
N ARG A 1234 7.04 41.45 16.33
CA ARG A 1234 6.98 41.16 17.77
C ARG A 1234 5.52 40.94 18.23
N PRO A 1235 5.30 40.25 19.37
CA PRO A 1235 3.98 39.87 19.86
C PRO A 1235 3.31 40.99 20.68
N SER A 1236 1.98 41.11 20.59
CA SER A 1236 1.17 42.02 21.41
C SER A 1236 0.55 41.31 22.63
N GLN A 1237 0.75 41.91 23.81
CA GLN A 1237 0.06 41.60 25.06
C GLN A 1237 -1.32 42.29 25.15
N SER A 1238 -2.17 41.73 26.00
CA SER A 1238 -3.51 42.14 26.44
C SER A 1238 -3.59 43.45 27.23
N THR A 1239 -4.70 44.21 27.13
CA THR A 1239 -5.69 44.47 28.22
C THR A 1239 -6.67 45.63 27.90
N ASN A 1240 -7.91 45.47 28.41
CA ASN A 1240 -8.92 46.45 28.88
C ASN A 1240 -9.85 47.26 27.94
N LEU A 1241 -11.13 46.90 28.04
CA LEU A 1241 -12.34 47.67 28.43
C LEU A 1241 -12.68 49.05 27.83
N GLU A 1242 -13.99 49.11 27.47
CA GLU A 1242 -14.96 50.22 27.53
C GLU A 1242 -15.33 51.05 26.28
N THR A 1243 -16.62 50.89 25.92
CA THR A 1243 -17.62 51.87 25.45
C THR A 1243 -17.71 52.28 23.98
N GLY A 1244 -18.86 51.91 23.37
CA GLY A 1244 -19.77 52.89 22.74
C GLY A 1244 -19.88 52.94 21.21
N ARG A 1245 -21.01 52.42 20.68
CA ARG A 1245 -21.78 52.82 19.44
C ARG A 1245 -21.00 52.85 18.11
N SER A 1246 -21.47 52.44 16.93
CA SER A 1246 -22.80 52.20 16.34
C SER A 1246 -22.60 51.53 14.95
N LEU A 1247 -23.56 50.68 14.55
CA LEU A 1247 -23.87 50.20 13.18
C LEU A 1247 -23.87 51.33 12.10
N PRO A 1248 -23.78 51.09 10.76
CA PRO A 1248 -24.52 50.05 9.99
C PRO A 1248 -23.75 49.48 8.74
N PRO A 1249 -24.40 48.96 7.67
CA PRO A 1249 -24.42 47.53 7.27
C PRO A 1249 -23.65 47.21 5.97
N GLY A 1250 -23.64 45.91 5.59
CA GLY A 1250 -22.93 45.31 4.44
C GLY A 1250 -23.33 45.79 3.03
N PRO A 1251 -22.92 45.06 1.97
CA PRO A 1251 -23.60 43.79 1.65
C PRO A 1251 -22.69 42.63 1.22
N MET A 1252 -23.35 41.47 1.19
CA MET A 1252 -22.90 40.15 0.71
C MET A 1252 -22.43 40.17 -0.75
N TYR A 1253 -21.36 39.42 -1.03
CA TYR A 1253 -21.29 38.37 -2.04
C TYR A 1253 -20.23 37.35 -1.64
#